data_AF-A0A7S1DNP3-F1
#
_entry.id   AF-A0A7S1DNP3-F1
#
_cell.length_a   1.000
_cell.length_b   1.000
_cell.length_c   1.000
_cell.angle_alpha   90.00
_cell.angle_beta   90.00
_cell.angle_gamma   90.00
#
_symmetry.space_group_name_H-M   'P 1'
#
loop_
_entity.id
_entity.type
_entity.pdbx_description
1 polymer ?
#
loop_
_entity_poly.entity_id
_entity_poly.type
_entity_poly.pdbx_seq_one_letter_code
_entity_poly.pdbx_strand_id
1 'polypeptide(L)'
;MLPTARGSLTFLLLLLLITTPGATADAGKITKEAPLDAGASKVEVQPPLVGAYYFNWYNIEEQWRRYPRAHEPKLGEYDLSKGDTILDQHHAWAKEAGIDFFAMLWTGAGSDLVQWARADELDARVSEHLAVKDGVKIALVYNLRDVISTSHRGKIDLSEKDSCQIFHDHISHASRTHFQEDNYLKIKGSPVIILHTMRDYVNYKECLKVIFEQVEQEIGAYPYIIGDAVWWSPGSESMPWSEYRHVNLSAVTAFNLVDHSQPSKMGPSFAWYGSQLYHDVIKGAWPNGIQVVPMVMPGYDDTKLRGASQTEIPRAGGAEFVHQWKQVLWFLKCQPKLQGALNRAVNFGTLPGFGSRKAKGPTAHESIVMVNSFNEWHEGTEIEPSKEYGAQFINLLAALKAEIATEQMSCGKEKDAKFKAAKFDVPRLFLKGEATPTDRVFLALLRVFLWLFVVALLWVVFGNVIVKHTGRRRKYKVDDPESSIGAAAQGKKYKNRMSLWTWIVILGLCWGVWAAVTHVMGTQKVRGFFEDRLHEYNRLHTHNLRVAREVSHSLCPSMTLTMHTAKIDEWVNKLAEGQITQTEFQNEICGDNPLHVREIVQAHIDYVGREPEKEALKILSDKVEKGEMTLLEVVESVRTSSEASEWAQRRQQDRVKIPTEHVHAFKDFEEVLSMAKEGELNENRADLVEALKVVEAQVESLKAKGNDRMAAETIKDFFAANAGVKKHFKAAKKADSLLDPPDQ
;
A
#
# COMPACT_ATOMS: atom_id res chain seq x y z
N MET A 1 -0.18 -49.53 72.90
CA MET A 1 0.45 -49.18 71.61
C MET A 1 0.07 -50.29 70.65
N LEU A 2 -1.00 -50.04 69.91
CA LEU A 2 -2.00 -50.98 69.40
C LEU A 2 -2.59 -50.36 68.10
N PRO A 3 -3.24 -51.12 67.22
CA PRO A 3 -2.69 -51.40 65.89
C PRO A 3 -3.74 -51.38 64.75
N THR A 4 -3.38 -51.95 63.60
CA THR A 4 -4.22 -52.74 62.67
C THR A 4 -5.37 -52.11 61.84
N ALA A 5 -5.29 -52.40 60.53
CA ALA A 5 -6.26 -53.18 59.73
C ALA A 5 -7.37 -52.50 58.90
N ARG A 6 -7.47 -53.06 57.67
CA ARG A 6 -8.66 -53.49 56.89
C ARG A 6 -9.62 -52.42 56.39
N GLY A 7 -9.85 -52.35 55.07
CA GLY A 7 -11.00 -53.01 54.40
C GLY A 7 -12.07 -51.93 54.15
N SER A 8 -12.93 -51.89 53.14
CA SER A 8 -13.49 -52.80 52.15
C SER A 8 -14.30 -51.90 51.17
N LEU A 9 -14.37 -52.18 49.85
CA LEU A 9 -15.55 -52.76 49.18
C LEU A 9 -16.84 -51.91 49.37
N THR A 10 -17.67 -51.48 48.41
CA THR A 10 -18.23 -52.13 47.20
C THR A 10 -19.33 -51.20 46.63
N PHE A 11 -19.58 -51.22 45.30
CA PHE A 11 -20.93 -51.17 44.64
C PHE A 11 -21.81 -49.89 44.82
N LEU A 12 -22.74 -49.44 43.96
CA LEU A 12 -23.27 -49.80 42.63
C LEU A 12 -24.31 -48.71 42.23
N LEU A 13 -24.46 -48.45 40.93
CA LEU A 13 -25.73 -48.27 40.18
C LEU A 13 -26.73 -47.09 40.38
N LEU A 14 -27.23 -46.65 39.20
CA LEU A 14 -28.60 -46.24 38.81
C LEU A 14 -29.18 -44.91 39.38
N LEU A 15 -29.44 -43.86 38.56
CA LEU A 15 -30.51 -43.59 37.56
C LEU A 15 -31.74 -42.85 38.14
N LEU A 16 -32.25 -41.94 37.30
CA LEU A 16 -33.57 -41.29 37.26
C LEU A 16 -33.85 -40.06 38.15
N LEU A 17 -33.89 -38.91 37.47
CA LEU A 17 -35.05 -38.02 37.27
C LEU A 17 -36.05 -37.92 38.43
N ILE A 18 -36.30 -36.68 38.90
CA ILE A 18 -37.64 -36.11 39.06
C ILE A 18 -37.54 -34.57 39.03
N THR A 19 -38.63 -34.02 38.53
CA THR A 19 -39.01 -32.69 38.06
C THR A 19 -39.04 -31.55 39.10
N THR A 20 -38.95 -30.33 38.57
CA THR A 20 -39.26 -28.96 39.07
C THR A 20 -40.57 -28.82 39.90
N PRO A 21 -40.96 -27.65 40.49
CA PRO A 21 -40.36 -26.30 40.51
C PRO A 21 -40.34 -25.60 41.90
N GLY A 22 -39.64 -24.47 42.04
CA GLY A 22 -39.76 -23.62 43.22
C GLY A 22 -39.03 -22.29 43.07
N ALA A 23 -39.74 -21.27 42.62
CA ALA A 23 -39.26 -19.90 42.59
C ALA A 23 -39.29 -19.30 44.01
N THR A 24 -38.15 -18.81 44.47
CA THR A 24 -38.08 -17.70 45.44
C THR A 24 -36.88 -16.84 45.08
N ALA A 25 -37.16 -15.59 44.70
CA ALA A 25 -36.16 -14.54 44.62
C ALA A 25 -35.74 -14.16 46.04
N ASP A 26 -34.44 -14.11 46.31
CA ASP A 26 -33.91 -13.20 47.32
C ASP A 26 -32.48 -12.76 46.98
N ALA A 27 -32.19 -11.54 47.41
CA ALA A 27 -31.13 -10.68 46.93
C ALA A 27 -29.73 -11.03 47.45
N GLY A 28 -28.72 -10.70 46.64
CA GLY A 28 -27.49 -10.09 47.11
C GLY A 28 -26.48 -10.99 47.80
N LYS A 29 -25.57 -11.58 47.02
CA LYS A 29 -24.17 -11.75 47.42
C LYS A 29 -23.27 -11.88 46.20
N ILE A 30 -22.60 -10.78 45.86
CA ILE A 30 -21.45 -10.76 44.96
C ILE A 30 -20.38 -11.64 45.60
N THR A 31 -20.24 -12.87 45.12
CA THR A 31 -19.10 -13.73 45.43
C THR A 31 -18.23 -13.78 44.18
N LYS A 32 -16.94 -13.50 44.37
CA LYS A 32 -15.91 -13.48 43.32
C LYS A 32 -16.02 -14.76 42.48
N GLU A 33 -16.34 -14.60 41.21
CA GLU A 33 -16.26 -15.69 40.24
C GLU A 33 -14.82 -16.20 40.19
N ALA A 34 -14.72 -17.53 40.28
CA ALA A 34 -13.51 -18.30 40.07
C ALA A 34 -12.97 -18.04 38.64
N PRO A 35 -11.66 -18.20 38.40
CA PRO A 35 -11.11 -18.08 37.07
C PRO A 35 -11.78 -19.13 36.16
N LEU A 36 -12.47 -18.66 35.13
CA LEU A 36 -12.92 -19.48 34.01
C LEU A 36 -11.68 -19.88 33.20
N ASP A 37 -11.04 -20.96 33.63
CA ASP A 37 -9.98 -21.62 32.89
C ASP A 37 -10.37 -23.10 32.75
N ALA A 38 -11.14 -23.40 31.69
CA ALA A 38 -11.23 -24.72 31.05
C ALA A 38 -12.22 -24.67 29.89
N GLY A 39 -11.72 -24.79 28.65
CA GLY A 39 -12.55 -25.13 27.50
C GLY A 39 -12.26 -24.42 26.19
N ALA A 40 -11.15 -23.70 26.02
CA ALA A 40 -10.68 -23.37 24.69
C ALA A 40 -10.16 -24.67 24.04
N SER A 41 -11.04 -25.39 23.33
CA SER A 41 -10.62 -26.35 22.31
C SER A 41 -9.56 -25.68 21.45
N LYS A 42 -8.35 -26.23 21.43
CA LYS A 42 -7.34 -25.86 20.43
C LYS A 42 -7.95 -26.17 19.07
N VAL A 43 -8.53 -25.16 18.42
CA VAL A 43 -8.95 -25.27 17.03
C VAL A 43 -7.67 -25.46 16.23
N GLU A 44 -7.39 -26.71 15.85
CA GLU A 44 -6.31 -27.07 14.96
C GLU A 44 -6.57 -26.36 13.63
N VAL A 45 -5.75 -25.34 13.31
CA VAL A 45 -5.89 -24.57 12.07
C VAL A 45 -5.50 -25.50 10.93
N GLN A 46 -6.47 -25.98 10.17
CA GLN A 46 -6.17 -26.75 8.97
C GLN A 46 -5.35 -25.92 7.98
N PRO A 47 -4.36 -26.53 7.30
CA PRO A 47 -3.57 -25.82 6.30
C PRO A 47 -4.48 -25.28 5.19
N PRO A 48 -4.14 -24.13 4.58
CA PRO A 48 -4.93 -23.57 3.50
C PRO A 48 -4.89 -24.47 2.27
N LEU A 49 -5.94 -24.37 1.46
CA LEU A 49 -5.95 -24.93 0.12
C LEU A 49 -5.02 -24.08 -0.77
N VAL A 50 -4.09 -24.73 -1.45
CA VAL A 50 -3.19 -24.12 -2.41
C VAL A 50 -3.67 -24.51 -3.81
N GLY A 51 -4.19 -23.52 -4.54
CA GLY A 51 -4.52 -23.67 -5.95
C GLY A 51 -3.39 -23.17 -6.82
N ALA A 52 -3.23 -23.72 -8.03
CA ALA A 52 -2.34 -23.14 -9.04
C ALA A 52 -3.07 -22.97 -10.37
N TYR A 53 -2.93 -21.80 -11.00
CA TYR A 53 -3.46 -21.58 -12.34
C TYR A 53 -2.75 -22.51 -13.33
N TYR A 54 -3.53 -23.23 -14.13
CA TYR A 54 -3.03 -24.24 -15.07
C TYR A 54 -3.50 -23.94 -16.48
N PHE A 55 -2.56 -23.96 -17.42
CA PHE A 55 -2.75 -23.63 -18.81
C PHE A 55 -2.65 -24.89 -19.65
N ASN A 56 -3.78 -25.29 -20.21
CA ASN A 56 -3.98 -26.53 -20.96
C ASN A 56 -3.88 -26.33 -22.48
N TRP A 57 -3.28 -25.23 -22.96
CA TRP A 57 -3.25 -24.88 -24.38
C TRP A 57 -1.98 -25.33 -25.14
N TYR A 58 -1.00 -25.93 -24.47
CA TYR A 58 0.30 -26.25 -25.08
C TYR A 58 0.22 -27.37 -26.11
N ASN A 59 0.47 -27.00 -27.38
CA ASN A 59 0.29 -27.70 -28.68
C ASN A 59 -0.90 -27.19 -29.54
N ILE A 60 -1.83 -26.43 -28.97
CA ILE A 60 -2.97 -25.86 -29.71
C ILE A 60 -2.43 -24.68 -30.53
N GLU A 61 -2.70 -24.65 -31.83
CA GLU A 61 -2.23 -23.56 -32.72
C GLU A 61 -0.71 -23.30 -32.65
N GLU A 62 0.10 -24.35 -32.41
CA GLU A 62 1.56 -24.23 -32.28
C GLU A 62 1.99 -23.21 -31.19
N GLN A 63 1.30 -23.13 -30.03
CA GLN A 63 1.59 -22.18 -28.92
C GLN A 63 3.09 -21.95 -28.69
N TRP A 64 3.85 -23.04 -28.53
CA TRP A 64 5.30 -23.00 -28.28
C TRP A 64 6.09 -22.21 -29.32
N ARG A 65 5.68 -22.31 -30.59
CA ARG A 65 6.32 -21.63 -31.71
C ARG A 65 5.81 -20.20 -31.88
N ARG A 66 4.53 -19.99 -31.60
CA ARG A 66 3.84 -18.72 -31.81
C ARG A 66 4.21 -17.67 -30.78
N TYR A 67 4.43 -18.08 -29.54
CA TYR A 67 4.68 -17.17 -28.43
C TYR A 67 6.01 -17.49 -27.74
N PRO A 68 6.87 -16.47 -27.55
CA PRO A 68 8.13 -16.66 -26.85
C PRO A 68 7.89 -16.92 -25.36
N ARG A 69 8.94 -17.38 -24.67
CA ARG A 69 8.93 -17.70 -23.24
C ARG A 69 10.23 -17.26 -22.57
N ALA A 70 10.13 -16.85 -21.31
CA ALA A 70 11.28 -16.42 -20.52
C ALA A 70 12.22 -17.59 -20.22
N HIS A 71 11.64 -18.74 -19.87
CA HIS A 71 12.33 -19.95 -19.41
C HIS A 71 11.95 -21.18 -20.24
N GLU A 72 12.74 -22.25 -20.11
CA GLU A 72 12.57 -23.48 -20.87
C GLU A 72 12.00 -24.63 -20.00
N PRO A 73 10.89 -25.29 -20.40
CA PRO A 73 10.37 -26.43 -19.67
C PRO A 73 11.38 -27.57 -19.56
N LYS A 74 11.45 -28.19 -18.38
CA LYS A 74 12.29 -29.38 -18.16
C LYS A 74 11.83 -30.56 -19.02
N LEU A 75 10.53 -30.65 -19.32
CA LEU A 75 9.96 -31.66 -20.22
C LEU A 75 10.14 -31.32 -21.71
N GLY A 76 10.72 -30.16 -22.03
CA GLY A 76 10.74 -29.62 -23.39
C GLY A 76 9.37 -29.11 -23.84
N GLU A 77 9.24 -28.80 -25.13
CA GLU A 77 7.97 -28.37 -25.74
C GLU A 77 7.00 -29.56 -25.81
N TYR A 78 6.22 -29.76 -24.75
CA TYR A 78 5.32 -30.89 -24.61
C TYR A 78 4.01 -30.71 -25.36
N ASP A 79 3.36 -31.84 -25.62
CA ASP A 79 2.10 -31.95 -26.34
C ASP A 79 1.03 -32.50 -25.39
N LEU A 80 0.11 -31.63 -24.95
CA LEU A 80 -0.93 -32.00 -23.99
C LEU A 80 -2.07 -32.82 -24.61
N SER A 81 -2.13 -33.06 -25.93
CA SER A 81 -3.15 -33.94 -26.53
C SER A 81 -2.76 -35.42 -26.55
N LYS A 82 -1.55 -35.78 -26.09
CA LYS A 82 -1.03 -37.16 -26.05
C LYS A 82 -0.89 -37.67 -24.59
N GLY A 83 -1.88 -37.36 -23.76
CA GLY A 83 -1.76 -36.92 -22.37
C GLY A 83 -1.29 -37.85 -21.24
N ASP A 84 -1.07 -39.17 -21.37
CA ASP A 84 -0.89 -39.96 -20.13
C ASP A 84 0.37 -39.58 -19.32
N THR A 85 1.55 -39.55 -19.93
CA THR A 85 2.80 -39.38 -19.16
C THR A 85 3.09 -37.95 -18.73
N ILE A 86 2.63 -36.95 -19.49
CA ILE A 86 2.86 -35.53 -19.18
C ILE A 86 1.90 -35.08 -18.09
N LEU A 87 0.61 -35.42 -18.21
CA LEU A 87 -0.39 -35.09 -17.21
C LEU A 87 -0.05 -35.75 -15.88
N ASP A 88 0.29 -37.05 -15.87
CA ASP A 88 0.72 -37.75 -14.66
C ASP A 88 1.90 -37.06 -13.98
N GLN A 89 2.89 -36.61 -14.77
CA GLN A 89 4.05 -35.91 -14.24
C GLN A 89 3.70 -34.52 -13.67
N HIS A 90 2.78 -33.78 -14.32
CA HIS A 90 2.30 -32.50 -13.81
C HIS A 90 1.54 -32.66 -12.49
N HIS A 91 0.64 -33.64 -12.40
CA HIS A 91 -0.06 -33.97 -11.16
C HIS A 91 0.90 -34.46 -10.07
N ALA A 92 1.97 -35.21 -10.43
CA ALA A 92 3.00 -35.62 -9.48
C ALA A 92 3.79 -34.42 -8.93
N TRP A 93 4.22 -33.48 -9.77
CA TRP A 93 4.89 -32.25 -9.32
C TRP A 93 3.97 -31.34 -8.52
N ALA A 94 2.70 -31.26 -8.87
CA ALA A 94 1.72 -30.51 -8.10
C ALA A 94 1.59 -31.06 -6.68
N LYS A 95 1.48 -32.39 -6.53
CA LYS A 95 1.49 -33.04 -5.21
C LYS A 95 2.78 -32.79 -4.44
N GLU A 96 3.94 -32.89 -5.11
CA GLU A 96 5.24 -32.60 -4.50
C GLU A 96 5.32 -31.16 -3.97
N ALA A 97 4.78 -30.20 -4.72
CA ALA A 97 4.71 -28.80 -4.32
C ALA A 97 3.68 -28.51 -3.22
N GLY A 98 2.82 -29.48 -2.88
CA GLY A 98 1.69 -29.27 -1.98
C GLY A 98 0.54 -28.47 -2.60
N ILE A 99 0.39 -28.48 -3.93
CA ILE A 99 -0.80 -27.95 -4.61
C ILE A 99 -1.97 -28.92 -4.38
N ASP A 100 -3.11 -28.41 -3.96
CA ASP A 100 -4.32 -29.20 -3.72
C ASP A 100 -5.21 -29.30 -4.95
N PHE A 101 -5.17 -28.27 -5.82
CA PHE A 101 -5.94 -28.25 -7.06
C PHE A 101 -5.30 -27.41 -8.17
N PHE A 102 -5.59 -27.78 -9.42
CA PHE A 102 -5.38 -26.91 -10.57
C PHE A 102 -6.63 -26.07 -10.85
N ALA A 103 -6.43 -24.77 -11.03
CA ALA A 103 -7.42 -23.85 -11.55
C ALA A 103 -7.21 -23.74 -13.06
N MET A 104 -7.93 -24.58 -13.81
CA MET A 104 -7.74 -24.77 -15.24
C MET A 104 -8.50 -23.73 -16.06
N LEU A 105 -7.81 -23.07 -16.99
CA LEU A 105 -8.48 -22.21 -17.97
C LEU A 105 -9.47 -23.02 -18.81
N TRP A 106 -10.67 -22.47 -18.95
CA TRP A 106 -11.77 -23.10 -19.68
C TRP A 106 -12.64 -22.03 -20.34
N THR A 107 -12.97 -22.24 -21.62
CA THR A 107 -13.67 -21.25 -22.45
C THR A 107 -15.14 -21.60 -22.71
N GLY A 108 -15.63 -22.68 -22.09
CA GLY A 108 -17.00 -23.17 -22.29
C GLY A 108 -17.10 -24.29 -23.31
N ALA A 109 -18.22 -25.03 -23.27
CA ALA A 109 -18.62 -26.03 -24.26
C ALA A 109 -20.14 -26.26 -24.18
N GLY A 110 -20.71 -26.94 -25.18
CA GLY A 110 -22.13 -27.32 -25.19
C GLY A 110 -23.11 -26.22 -25.64
N SER A 111 -22.64 -25.14 -26.26
CA SER A 111 -23.48 -24.12 -26.88
C SER A 111 -23.40 -24.15 -28.40
N ASP A 112 -24.54 -24.34 -29.07
CA ASP A 112 -24.63 -24.29 -30.55
C ASP A 112 -24.34 -22.89 -31.12
N LEU A 113 -24.32 -21.86 -30.25
CA LEU A 113 -24.01 -20.48 -30.58
C LEU A 113 -22.50 -20.22 -30.70
N VAL A 114 -21.67 -21.13 -30.18
CA VAL A 114 -20.21 -21.03 -30.22
C VAL A 114 -19.66 -22.11 -31.14
N GLN A 115 -19.25 -21.72 -32.35
CA GLN A 115 -18.63 -22.64 -33.32
C GLN A 115 -17.11 -22.48 -33.31
N TRP A 116 -16.50 -22.78 -32.17
CA TRP A 116 -15.05 -22.70 -32.00
C TRP A 116 -14.48 -24.04 -31.56
N ALA A 117 -13.91 -24.81 -32.50
CA ALA A 117 -13.38 -26.15 -32.24
C ALA A 117 -12.32 -26.20 -31.11
N ARG A 118 -11.66 -25.07 -30.83
CA ARG A 118 -10.72 -24.95 -29.70
C ARG A 118 -11.42 -25.00 -28.34
N ALA A 119 -12.67 -24.54 -28.23
CA ALA A 119 -13.45 -24.64 -27.01
C ALA A 119 -13.66 -26.12 -26.62
N ASP A 120 -14.04 -26.95 -27.59
CA ASP A 120 -14.23 -28.39 -27.40
C ASP A 120 -12.92 -29.11 -27.05
N GLU A 121 -11.80 -28.73 -27.66
CA GLU A 121 -10.50 -29.31 -27.34
C GLU A 121 -10.03 -28.94 -25.92
N LEU A 122 -10.25 -27.70 -25.49
CA LEU A 122 -9.95 -27.26 -24.12
C LEU A 122 -10.86 -27.96 -23.09
N ASP A 123 -12.14 -28.17 -23.42
CA ASP A 123 -13.09 -28.93 -22.60
C ASP A 123 -12.67 -30.41 -22.45
N ALA A 124 -12.27 -31.06 -23.55
CA ALA A 124 -11.78 -32.43 -23.52
C ALA A 124 -10.55 -32.59 -22.60
N ARG A 125 -9.64 -31.62 -22.61
CA ARG A 125 -8.47 -31.63 -21.71
C ARG A 125 -8.84 -31.48 -20.25
N VAL A 126 -9.90 -30.73 -19.93
CA VAL A 126 -10.43 -30.70 -18.56
C VAL A 126 -10.87 -32.10 -18.14
N SER A 127 -11.60 -32.82 -19.01
CA SER A 127 -12.02 -34.20 -18.74
C SER A 127 -10.85 -35.17 -18.56
N GLU A 128 -9.77 -35.02 -19.33
CA GLU A 128 -8.55 -35.82 -19.17
C GLU A 128 -7.92 -35.60 -17.78
N HIS A 129 -7.80 -34.35 -17.33
CA HIS A 129 -7.33 -34.02 -16.00
C HIS A 129 -8.24 -34.55 -14.88
N LEU A 130 -9.56 -34.53 -15.09
CA LEU A 130 -10.54 -35.09 -14.14
C LEU A 130 -10.39 -36.62 -14.02
N ALA A 131 -9.94 -37.30 -15.07
CA ALA A 131 -9.75 -38.75 -15.08
C ALA A 131 -8.49 -39.24 -14.34
N VAL A 132 -7.55 -38.35 -13.98
CA VAL A 132 -6.32 -38.71 -13.26
C VAL A 132 -6.64 -39.08 -11.81
N LYS A 133 -6.74 -40.39 -11.51
CA LYS A 133 -7.22 -40.93 -10.22
C LYS A 133 -6.42 -40.48 -8.99
N ASP A 134 -5.10 -40.43 -9.11
CA ASP A 134 -4.19 -40.00 -8.03
C ASP A 134 -3.71 -38.55 -8.23
N GLY A 135 -4.48 -37.76 -8.98
CA GLY A 135 -4.17 -36.37 -9.29
C GLY A 135 -4.61 -35.39 -8.19
N VAL A 136 -4.03 -34.17 -8.22
CA VAL A 136 -4.65 -33.01 -7.57
C VAL A 136 -6.05 -32.73 -8.13
N LYS A 137 -6.90 -32.07 -7.36
CA LYS A 137 -8.28 -31.74 -7.76
C LYS A 137 -8.29 -30.71 -8.90
N ILE A 138 -9.43 -30.55 -9.57
CA ILE A 138 -9.60 -29.58 -10.65
C ILE A 138 -10.72 -28.58 -10.34
N ALA A 139 -10.50 -27.30 -10.65
CA ALA A 139 -11.52 -26.25 -10.66
C ALA A 139 -11.44 -25.47 -11.98
N LEU A 140 -12.58 -24.98 -12.48
CA LEU A 140 -12.63 -24.22 -13.73
C LEU A 140 -12.34 -22.74 -13.51
N VAL A 141 -11.53 -22.15 -14.39
CA VAL A 141 -11.35 -20.71 -14.60
C VAL A 141 -12.06 -20.36 -15.90
N TYR A 142 -13.31 -19.91 -15.78
CA TYR A 142 -14.15 -19.63 -16.93
C TYR A 142 -13.78 -18.30 -17.57
N ASN A 143 -13.28 -18.35 -18.81
CA ASN A 143 -12.92 -17.20 -19.61
C ASN A 143 -13.98 -16.90 -20.68
N LEU A 144 -15.02 -16.16 -20.27
CA LEU A 144 -16.10 -15.72 -21.16
C LEU A 144 -15.61 -14.82 -22.32
N ARG A 145 -14.49 -14.10 -22.13
CA ARG A 145 -13.95 -13.15 -23.12
C ARG A 145 -13.55 -13.83 -24.44
N ASP A 146 -13.21 -15.12 -24.40
CA ASP A 146 -12.77 -15.85 -25.58
C ASP A 146 -13.93 -16.21 -26.53
N VAL A 147 -15.16 -16.17 -26.03
CA VAL A 147 -16.34 -16.68 -26.75
C VAL A 147 -17.44 -15.64 -26.95
N ILE A 148 -17.33 -14.45 -26.34
CA ILE A 148 -18.25 -13.34 -26.61
C ILE A 148 -17.51 -12.07 -27.03
N SER A 149 -18.17 -11.24 -27.85
CA SER A 149 -17.63 -9.94 -28.24
C SER A 149 -17.59 -8.98 -27.05
N THR A 150 -16.47 -8.28 -26.88
CA THR A 150 -16.36 -7.21 -25.89
C THR A 150 -16.83 -5.88 -26.49
N SER A 151 -17.53 -5.07 -25.70
CA SER A 151 -17.94 -3.71 -26.10
C SER A 151 -16.74 -2.81 -26.47
N HIS A 152 -17.01 -1.65 -27.07
CA HIS A 152 -16.01 -0.63 -27.45
C HIS A 152 -15.08 -0.16 -26.30
N ARG A 153 -15.38 -0.49 -25.03
CA ARG A 153 -14.55 -0.18 -23.85
C ARG A 153 -13.92 -1.42 -23.21
N GLY A 154 -13.90 -2.56 -23.90
CA GLY A 154 -13.35 -3.82 -23.39
C GLY A 154 -14.18 -4.51 -22.31
N LYS A 155 -15.43 -4.05 -22.08
CA LYS A 155 -16.37 -4.64 -21.11
C LYS A 155 -17.12 -5.84 -21.69
N ILE A 156 -17.39 -6.79 -20.81
CA ILE A 156 -18.13 -8.04 -21.04
C ILE A 156 -19.58 -7.78 -20.64
N ASP A 157 -20.45 -7.50 -21.61
CA ASP A 157 -21.85 -7.18 -21.37
C ASP A 157 -22.74 -8.40 -21.60
N LEU A 158 -23.34 -8.90 -20.52
CA LEU A 158 -24.19 -10.08 -20.54
C LEU A 158 -25.64 -9.77 -20.97
N SER A 159 -26.00 -8.50 -21.18
CA SER A 159 -27.28 -8.11 -21.80
C SER A 159 -27.21 -8.03 -23.33
N GLU A 160 -26.00 -8.08 -23.89
CA GLU A 160 -25.81 -8.17 -25.34
C GLU A 160 -26.38 -9.49 -25.88
N LYS A 161 -26.72 -9.44 -27.17
CA LYS A 161 -27.39 -10.56 -27.84
C LYS A 161 -26.60 -11.86 -27.67
N ASP A 162 -27.29 -12.94 -27.31
CA ASP A 162 -26.78 -14.30 -27.18
C ASP A 162 -25.77 -14.51 -26.02
N SER A 163 -25.15 -13.48 -25.44
CA SER A 163 -24.14 -13.58 -24.37
C SER A 163 -24.62 -14.34 -23.12
N CYS A 164 -25.80 -14.01 -22.60
CA CYS A 164 -26.35 -14.70 -21.43
C CYS A 164 -26.71 -16.16 -21.75
N GLN A 165 -27.16 -16.45 -22.98
CA GLN A 165 -27.47 -17.81 -23.42
C GLN A 165 -26.19 -18.65 -23.53
N ILE A 166 -25.12 -18.10 -24.10
CA ILE A 166 -23.81 -18.75 -24.17
C ILE A 166 -23.30 -19.08 -22.76
N PHE A 167 -23.38 -18.10 -21.83
CA PHE A 167 -23.03 -18.34 -20.42
C PHE A 167 -23.89 -19.47 -19.81
N HIS A 168 -25.20 -19.43 -20.02
CA HIS A 168 -26.12 -20.48 -19.55
C HIS A 168 -25.71 -21.86 -20.05
N ASP A 169 -25.48 -22.00 -21.36
CA ASP A 169 -25.18 -23.28 -21.98
C ASP A 169 -23.87 -23.87 -21.46
N HIS A 170 -22.84 -23.02 -21.35
CA HIS A 170 -21.55 -23.41 -20.81
C HIS A 170 -21.66 -23.87 -19.35
N ILE A 171 -22.27 -23.07 -18.48
CA ILE A 171 -22.41 -23.43 -17.07
C ILE A 171 -23.27 -24.68 -16.88
N SER A 172 -24.32 -24.85 -17.71
CA SER A 172 -25.16 -26.05 -17.72
C SER A 172 -24.42 -27.29 -18.25
N HIS A 173 -23.49 -27.13 -19.18
CA HIS A 173 -22.60 -28.20 -19.61
C HIS A 173 -21.70 -28.62 -18.44
N ALA A 174 -20.98 -27.67 -17.84
CA ALA A 174 -20.09 -27.94 -16.72
C ALA A 174 -20.80 -28.55 -15.50
N SER A 175 -22.06 -28.17 -15.21
CA SER A 175 -22.85 -28.78 -14.13
C SER A 175 -23.10 -30.27 -14.34
N ARG A 176 -23.28 -30.69 -15.59
CA ARG A 176 -23.58 -32.08 -15.98
C ARG A 176 -22.33 -32.92 -16.18
N THR A 177 -21.24 -32.35 -16.67
CA THR A 177 -20.04 -33.11 -17.08
C THR A 177 -18.88 -33.02 -16.11
N HIS A 178 -18.69 -31.88 -15.43
CA HIS A 178 -17.47 -31.60 -14.67
C HIS A 178 -17.72 -31.49 -13.18
N PHE A 179 -18.72 -30.69 -12.76
CA PHE A 179 -18.96 -30.37 -11.34
C PHE A 179 -19.27 -31.58 -10.47
N GLN A 180 -19.79 -32.65 -11.07
CA GLN A 180 -20.17 -33.87 -10.36
C GLN A 180 -19.00 -34.84 -10.17
N GLU A 181 -17.93 -34.73 -10.95
CA GLU A 181 -16.77 -35.62 -10.86
C GLU A 181 -16.13 -35.63 -9.46
N ASP A 182 -15.60 -36.80 -9.07
CA ASP A 182 -14.98 -36.99 -7.75
C ASP A 182 -13.68 -36.20 -7.60
N ASN A 183 -12.98 -36.01 -8.72
CA ASN A 183 -11.76 -35.21 -8.86
C ASN A 183 -12.07 -33.69 -8.85
N TYR A 184 -13.31 -33.27 -9.11
CA TYR A 184 -13.65 -31.84 -9.10
C TYR A 184 -13.56 -31.24 -7.69
N LEU A 185 -12.96 -30.04 -7.57
CA LEU A 185 -12.84 -29.33 -6.31
C LEU A 185 -14.22 -28.90 -5.80
N LYS A 186 -14.60 -29.42 -4.64
CA LYS A 186 -15.84 -29.08 -3.93
C LYS A 186 -15.51 -28.56 -2.54
N ILE A 187 -15.94 -27.33 -2.22
CA ILE A 187 -15.84 -26.77 -0.87
C ILE A 187 -17.18 -27.02 -0.17
N LYS A 188 -17.19 -27.93 0.82
CA LYS A 188 -18.42 -28.36 1.54
C LYS A 188 -19.54 -28.84 0.60
N GLY A 189 -19.15 -29.54 -0.47
CA GLY A 189 -20.07 -30.06 -1.49
C GLY A 189 -20.39 -29.07 -2.61
N SER A 190 -20.05 -27.79 -2.48
CA SER A 190 -20.24 -26.80 -3.55
C SER A 190 -19.09 -26.85 -4.56
N PRO A 191 -19.34 -27.09 -5.87
CA PRO A 191 -18.30 -27.08 -6.88
C PRO A 191 -17.71 -25.68 -7.01
N VAL A 192 -16.38 -25.58 -7.05
CA VAL A 192 -15.67 -24.31 -7.17
C VAL A 192 -15.59 -23.87 -8.63
N ILE A 193 -15.91 -22.62 -8.93
CA ILE A 193 -15.70 -22.00 -10.25
C ILE A 193 -15.10 -20.60 -10.07
N ILE A 194 -14.10 -20.28 -10.89
CA ILE A 194 -13.48 -18.96 -10.95
C ILE A 194 -13.98 -18.25 -12.20
N LEU A 195 -14.56 -17.06 -12.06
CA LEU A 195 -14.99 -16.22 -13.19
C LEU A 195 -13.84 -15.28 -13.56
N HIS A 196 -13.18 -15.54 -14.69
CA HIS A 196 -12.03 -14.76 -15.14
C HIS A 196 -12.43 -13.35 -15.59
N THR A 197 -11.64 -12.34 -15.23
CA THR A 197 -11.89 -10.91 -15.51
C THR A 197 -13.28 -10.42 -15.10
N MET A 198 -13.86 -10.95 -14.02
CA MET A 198 -15.17 -10.53 -13.52
C MET A 198 -15.27 -9.02 -13.28
N ARG A 199 -14.15 -8.32 -13.01
CA ARG A 199 -14.08 -6.84 -12.97
C ARG A 199 -14.56 -6.12 -14.24
N ASP A 200 -14.61 -6.82 -15.38
CA ASP A 200 -15.05 -6.26 -16.66
C ASP A 200 -16.49 -6.58 -17.01
N TYR A 201 -17.19 -7.34 -16.16
CA TYR A 201 -18.57 -7.74 -16.42
C TYR A 201 -19.49 -6.57 -16.13
N VAL A 202 -20.47 -6.35 -17.01
CA VAL A 202 -21.56 -5.40 -16.85
C VAL A 202 -22.90 -6.06 -17.17
N ASN A 203 -23.98 -5.57 -16.57
CA ASN A 203 -25.34 -6.09 -16.77
C ASN A 203 -25.48 -7.61 -16.53
N TYR A 204 -24.65 -8.18 -15.64
CA TYR A 204 -24.49 -9.63 -15.47
C TYR A 204 -25.34 -10.23 -14.35
N LYS A 205 -25.74 -9.42 -13.36
CA LYS A 205 -26.23 -9.92 -12.06
C LYS A 205 -27.45 -10.84 -12.16
N GLU A 206 -28.45 -10.48 -12.97
CA GLU A 206 -29.67 -11.29 -13.10
C GLU A 206 -29.38 -12.58 -13.89
N CYS A 207 -28.58 -12.48 -14.96
CA CYS A 207 -28.16 -13.63 -15.76
C CYS A 207 -27.44 -14.67 -14.89
N LEU A 208 -26.36 -14.27 -14.20
CA LEU A 208 -25.58 -15.18 -13.35
C LEU A 208 -26.42 -15.80 -12.24
N LYS A 209 -27.24 -14.99 -11.56
CA LYS A 209 -28.04 -15.47 -10.44
C LYS A 209 -29.02 -16.56 -10.87
N VAL A 210 -29.81 -16.31 -11.93
CA VAL A 210 -30.81 -17.28 -12.42
C VAL A 210 -30.13 -18.59 -12.82
N ILE A 211 -29.00 -18.50 -13.52
CA ILE A 211 -28.28 -19.67 -14.04
C ILE A 211 -27.67 -20.49 -12.90
N PHE A 212 -27.06 -19.85 -11.90
CA PHE A 212 -26.53 -20.59 -10.75
C PHE A 212 -27.61 -21.13 -9.81
N GLU A 213 -28.76 -20.46 -9.69
CA GLU A 213 -29.93 -21.02 -8.98
C GLU A 213 -30.48 -22.26 -9.71
N GLN A 214 -30.45 -22.27 -11.05
CA GLN A 214 -30.79 -23.47 -11.82
C GLN A 214 -29.79 -24.60 -11.60
N VAL A 215 -28.48 -24.31 -11.61
CA VAL A 215 -27.45 -25.30 -11.26
C VAL A 215 -27.70 -25.87 -9.86
N GLU A 216 -28.01 -25.04 -8.86
CA GLU A 216 -28.33 -25.52 -7.52
C GLU A 216 -29.52 -26.48 -7.51
N GLN A 217 -30.56 -26.23 -8.32
CA GLN A 217 -31.70 -27.13 -8.47
C GLN A 217 -31.32 -28.45 -9.16
N GLU A 218 -30.41 -28.41 -10.14
CA GLU A 218 -29.98 -29.58 -10.91
C GLU A 218 -29.06 -30.51 -10.12
N ILE A 219 -28.04 -29.96 -9.45
CA ILE A 219 -27.00 -30.77 -8.78
C ILE A 219 -27.07 -30.73 -7.26
N GLY A 220 -28.07 -30.03 -6.70
CA GLY A 220 -28.31 -29.94 -5.25
C GLY A 220 -27.33 -29.06 -4.48
N ALA A 221 -26.48 -28.29 -5.18
CA ALA A 221 -25.49 -27.42 -4.56
C ALA A 221 -25.28 -26.13 -5.38
N TYR A 222 -25.37 -24.98 -4.71
CA TYR A 222 -24.97 -23.69 -5.29
C TYR A 222 -23.44 -23.66 -5.45
N PRO A 223 -22.89 -23.29 -6.63
CA PRO A 223 -21.44 -23.23 -6.83
C PRO A 223 -20.73 -22.29 -5.85
N TYR A 224 -19.49 -22.63 -5.47
CA TYR A 224 -18.60 -21.73 -4.75
C TYR A 224 -17.91 -20.83 -5.79
N ILE A 225 -18.40 -19.60 -5.93
CA ILE A 225 -17.97 -18.69 -7.00
C ILE A 225 -16.84 -17.78 -6.51
N ILE A 226 -15.71 -17.82 -7.21
CA ILE A 226 -14.57 -16.91 -7.02
C ILE A 226 -14.52 -15.92 -8.18
N GLY A 227 -14.64 -14.63 -7.91
CA GLY A 227 -14.54 -13.60 -8.95
C GLY A 227 -13.11 -13.07 -9.09
N ASP A 228 -12.55 -13.09 -10.32
CA ASP A 228 -11.35 -12.32 -10.65
C ASP A 228 -11.70 -10.83 -10.77
N ALA A 229 -11.76 -10.18 -9.61
CA ALA A 229 -12.27 -8.83 -9.44
C ALA A 229 -11.21 -7.87 -8.88
N VAL A 230 -10.20 -8.39 -8.17
CA VAL A 230 -9.20 -7.57 -7.49
C VAL A 230 -8.22 -6.97 -8.51
N TRP A 231 -8.17 -5.64 -8.56
CA TRP A 231 -7.31 -4.91 -9.50
C TRP A 231 -6.99 -3.51 -8.95
N TRP A 232 -5.99 -2.84 -9.54
CA TRP A 232 -5.55 -1.52 -9.10
C TRP A 232 -6.54 -0.39 -9.41
N SER A 233 -7.22 -0.46 -10.55
CA SER A 233 -8.12 0.58 -11.04
C SER A 233 -9.25 0.02 -11.92
N PRO A 234 -10.52 0.23 -11.56
CA PRO A 234 -10.97 1.02 -10.42
C PRO A 234 -10.63 0.36 -9.08
N GLY A 235 -10.32 1.16 -8.06
CA GLY A 235 -9.83 0.68 -6.76
C GLY A 235 -10.91 -0.05 -5.94
N SER A 236 -10.52 -0.59 -4.78
CA SER A 236 -11.38 -1.39 -3.89
C SER A 236 -12.71 -0.73 -3.53
N GLU A 237 -12.73 0.60 -3.42
CA GLU A 237 -13.87 1.44 -3.10
C GLU A 237 -14.92 1.51 -4.22
N SER A 238 -14.52 1.22 -5.45
CA SER A 238 -15.36 1.29 -6.64
C SER A 238 -15.91 -0.07 -7.06
N MET A 239 -15.57 -1.15 -6.35
CA MET A 239 -16.06 -2.49 -6.65
C MET A 239 -17.57 -2.59 -6.34
N PRO A 240 -18.37 -3.22 -7.22
CA PRO A 240 -19.83 -3.31 -7.08
C PRO A 240 -20.24 -4.38 -6.05
N TRP A 241 -19.89 -4.17 -4.77
CA TRP A 241 -20.11 -5.13 -3.68
C TRP A 241 -21.57 -5.59 -3.54
N SER A 242 -22.53 -4.71 -3.82
CA SER A 242 -23.96 -5.05 -3.81
C SER A 242 -24.35 -6.02 -4.91
N GLU A 243 -23.73 -5.92 -6.09
CA GLU A 243 -23.94 -6.85 -7.20
C GLU A 243 -23.26 -8.20 -6.92
N TYR A 244 -22.05 -8.18 -6.38
CA TYR A 244 -21.35 -9.41 -5.95
C TYR A 244 -22.16 -10.16 -4.90
N ARG A 245 -22.76 -9.45 -3.94
CA ARG A 245 -23.69 -10.04 -2.97
C ARG A 245 -24.97 -10.56 -3.63
N HIS A 246 -25.49 -9.88 -4.65
CA HIS A 246 -26.69 -10.29 -5.37
C HIS A 246 -26.51 -11.65 -6.07
N VAL A 247 -25.34 -11.89 -6.65
CA VAL A 247 -24.98 -13.18 -7.28
C VAL A 247 -24.38 -14.20 -6.32
N ASN A 248 -24.47 -13.96 -5.01
CA ASN A 248 -23.94 -14.84 -3.95
C ASN A 248 -22.45 -15.20 -4.15
N LEU A 249 -21.63 -14.21 -4.52
CA LEU A 249 -20.20 -14.39 -4.73
C LEU A 249 -19.55 -14.90 -3.42
N SER A 250 -18.78 -15.98 -3.51
CA SER A 250 -18.16 -16.61 -2.34
C SER A 250 -16.82 -15.95 -1.98
N ALA A 251 -16.04 -15.60 -3.00
CA ALA A 251 -14.75 -14.94 -2.83
C ALA A 251 -14.38 -14.03 -4.01
N VAL A 252 -13.42 -13.14 -3.78
CA VAL A 252 -12.73 -12.37 -4.82
C VAL A 252 -11.24 -12.70 -4.80
N THR A 253 -10.63 -12.73 -5.97
CA THR A 253 -9.20 -12.92 -6.18
C THR A 253 -8.68 -11.96 -7.24
N ALA A 254 -7.35 -11.95 -7.42
CA ALA A 254 -6.71 -11.39 -8.60
C ALA A 254 -6.06 -12.55 -9.37
N PHE A 255 -6.42 -12.71 -10.65
CA PHE A 255 -5.72 -13.66 -11.51
C PHE A 255 -4.26 -13.26 -11.70
N ASN A 256 -4.03 -11.99 -12.00
CA ASN A 256 -2.72 -11.34 -12.08
C ASN A 256 -2.85 -9.93 -11.47
N LEU A 257 -1.75 -9.33 -11.02
CA LEU A 257 -1.67 -7.94 -10.56
C LEU A 257 -0.60 -7.13 -11.33
N VAL A 258 0.03 -7.70 -12.35
CA VAL A 258 1.02 -6.94 -13.14
C VAL A 258 0.33 -5.88 -14.01
N ASP A 259 0.72 -4.63 -13.80
CA ASP A 259 0.24 -3.48 -14.56
C ASP A 259 1.43 -2.57 -14.91
N HIS A 260 1.90 -2.70 -16.15
CA HIS A 260 3.04 -1.96 -16.66
C HIS A 260 2.80 -0.44 -16.74
N SER A 261 1.56 0.03 -16.61
CA SER A 261 1.27 1.46 -16.47
C SER A 261 1.60 2.03 -15.09
N GLN A 262 1.87 1.15 -14.10
CA GLN A 262 2.19 1.51 -12.72
C GLN A 262 3.55 0.95 -12.29
N PRO A 263 4.66 1.34 -12.97
CA PRO A 263 5.98 0.73 -12.73
C PRO A 263 6.49 0.90 -11.29
N SER A 264 6.04 1.93 -10.55
CA SER A 264 6.37 2.11 -9.13
C SER A 264 5.78 1.04 -8.21
N LYS A 265 4.73 0.35 -8.66
CA LYS A 265 4.09 -0.79 -7.96
C LYS A 265 4.57 -2.14 -8.46
N MET A 266 5.38 -2.18 -9.51
CA MET A 266 5.95 -3.41 -10.09
C MET A 266 7.37 -3.64 -9.56
N GLY A 267 8.06 -4.65 -10.11
CA GLY A 267 9.42 -4.98 -9.73
C GLY A 267 9.54 -5.32 -8.23
N PRO A 268 10.57 -4.81 -7.53
CA PRO A 268 10.80 -5.14 -6.11
C PRO A 268 9.69 -4.71 -5.13
N SER A 269 8.80 -3.79 -5.53
CA SER A 269 7.71 -3.30 -4.68
C SER A 269 6.42 -4.11 -4.84
N PHE A 270 6.38 -5.05 -5.78
CA PHE A 270 5.17 -5.77 -6.18
C PHE A 270 4.47 -6.47 -5.01
N ALA A 271 5.21 -7.29 -4.26
CA ALA A 271 4.67 -8.02 -3.11
C ALA A 271 4.00 -7.12 -2.06
N TRP A 272 4.61 -5.95 -1.79
CA TRP A 272 4.08 -5.00 -0.82
C TRP A 272 2.78 -4.36 -1.30
N TYR A 273 2.79 -3.78 -2.51
CA TYR A 273 1.60 -3.13 -3.04
C TYR A 273 0.47 -4.12 -3.31
N GLY A 274 0.79 -5.34 -3.74
CA GLY A 274 -0.19 -6.41 -3.94
C GLY A 274 -0.87 -6.79 -2.62
N SER A 275 -0.09 -6.97 -1.54
CA SER A 275 -0.64 -7.22 -0.20
C SER A 275 -1.55 -6.09 0.28
N GLN A 276 -1.12 -4.85 0.10
CA GLN A 276 -1.92 -3.68 0.45
C GLN A 276 -3.24 -3.64 -0.29
N LEU A 277 -3.23 -3.94 -1.58
CA LEU A 277 -4.47 -4.02 -2.37
C LEU A 277 -5.42 -5.07 -1.80
N TYR A 278 -4.95 -6.26 -1.42
CA TYR A 278 -5.79 -7.26 -0.77
C TYR A 278 -6.34 -6.78 0.58
N HIS A 279 -5.54 -6.05 1.36
CA HIS A 279 -5.99 -5.46 2.62
C HIS A 279 -7.07 -4.39 2.42
N ASP A 280 -6.95 -3.57 1.37
CA ASP A 280 -7.96 -2.55 1.05
C ASP A 280 -9.28 -3.19 0.62
N VAL A 281 -9.21 -4.28 -0.16
CA VAL A 281 -10.36 -5.06 -0.62
C VAL A 281 -11.16 -5.68 0.52
N ILE A 282 -10.52 -6.05 1.63
CA ILE A 282 -11.21 -6.61 2.81
C ILE A 282 -12.34 -5.70 3.29
N LYS A 283 -12.12 -4.37 3.27
CA LYS A 283 -13.08 -3.37 3.76
C LYS A 283 -14.45 -3.54 3.10
N GLY A 284 -14.48 -3.84 1.80
CA GLY A 284 -15.72 -4.07 1.06
C GLY A 284 -16.16 -5.53 1.06
N ALA A 285 -15.22 -6.47 0.95
CA ALA A 285 -15.53 -7.89 0.81
C ALA A 285 -16.16 -8.49 2.07
N TRP A 286 -15.53 -8.30 3.24
CA TRP A 286 -15.93 -9.01 4.47
C TRP A 286 -17.32 -8.65 4.98
N PRO A 287 -17.75 -7.36 5.03
CA PRO A 287 -19.12 -7.00 5.41
C PRO A 287 -20.17 -7.64 4.50
N ASN A 288 -19.82 -7.97 3.25
CA ASN A 288 -20.70 -8.63 2.30
C ASN A 288 -20.61 -10.17 2.37
N GLY A 289 -19.85 -10.72 3.32
CA GLY A 289 -19.67 -12.17 3.47
C GLY A 289 -18.73 -12.79 2.42
N ILE A 290 -18.00 -11.95 1.67
CA ILE A 290 -17.13 -12.37 0.57
C ILE A 290 -15.70 -12.54 1.10
N GLN A 291 -15.07 -13.67 0.77
CA GLN A 291 -13.67 -13.92 1.11
C GLN A 291 -12.69 -13.24 0.16
N VAL A 292 -11.49 -12.91 0.64
CA VAL A 292 -10.37 -12.52 -0.21
C VAL A 292 -9.47 -13.74 -0.36
N VAL A 293 -9.23 -14.15 -1.61
CA VAL A 293 -8.30 -15.22 -1.98
C VAL A 293 -7.07 -14.56 -2.59
N PRO A 294 -5.98 -14.42 -1.82
CA PRO A 294 -4.76 -13.81 -2.32
C PRO A 294 -4.09 -14.71 -3.37
N MET A 295 -3.39 -14.07 -4.30
CA MET A 295 -2.53 -14.71 -5.29
C MET A 295 -1.07 -14.35 -5.05
N VAL A 296 -0.20 -15.34 -5.25
CA VAL A 296 1.26 -15.24 -5.18
C VAL A 296 1.89 -15.80 -6.46
N MET A 297 3.09 -15.33 -6.82
CA MET A 297 3.82 -15.82 -7.98
C MET A 297 5.33 -15.83 -7.76
N PRO A 298 6.10 -16.69 -8.46
CA PRO A 298 7.54 -16.75 -8.32
C PRO A 298 8.26 -15.52 -8.88
N GLY A 299 7.64 -14.83 -9.83
CA GLY A 299 8.11 -13.67 -10.57
C GLY A 299 7.22 -13.44 -11.79
N TYR A 300 7.59 -12.50 -12.66
CA TYR A 300 6.89 -12.21 -13.92
C TYR A 300 7.85 -11.63 -14.95
N ASP A 301 7.92 -12.23 -16.13
CA ASP A 301 8.71 -11.77 -17.27
C ASP A 301 7.98 -12.06 -18.58
N ASP A 302 7.29 -11.04 -19.09
CA ASP A 302 6.69 -11.04 -20.43
C ASP A 302 7.49 -10.19 -21.43
N THR A 303 8.73 -9.80 -21.11
CA THR A 303 9.50 -8.84 -21.93
C THR A 303 9.76 -9.37 -23.34
N LYS A 304 9.88 -10.69 -23.50
CA LYS A 304 10.01 -11.33 -24.82
C LYS A 304 8.70 -11.30 -25.62
N LEU A 305 7.55 -11.34 -24.94
CA LEU A 305 6.22 -11.36 -25.56
C LEU A 305 5.73 -9.94 -25.87
N ARG A 306 5.90 -9.01 -24.93
CA ARG A 306 5.27 -7.67 -24.95
C ARG A 306 6.27 -6.51 -25.00
N GLY A 307 7.57 -6.80 -25.13
CA GLY A 307 8.64 -5.83 -25.39
C GLY A 307 9.54 -5.55 -24.18
N ALA A 308 10.81 -5.20 -24.44
CA ALA A 308 11.82 -4.99 -23.40
C ALA A 308 11.61 -3.77 -22.49
N SER A 309 10.61 -2.92 -22.78
CA SER A 309 10.23 -1.78 -21.93
C SER A 309 9.34 -2.17 -20.76
N GLN A 310 8.81 -3.40 -20.73
CA GLN A 310 7.99 -3.89 -19.63
C GLN A 310 8.80 -4.04 -18.35
N THR A 311 8.17 -3.81 -17.20
CA THR A 311 8.85 -3.96 -15.90
C THR A 311 8.77 -5.41 -15.46
N GLU A 312 9.90 -6.10 -15.48
CA GLU A 312 10.04 -7.45 -14.92
C GLU A 312 9.84 -7.43 -13.40
N ILE A 313 9.19 -8.46 -12.86
CA ILE A 313 9.22 -8.79 -11.43
C ILE A 313 10.21 -9.94 -11.26
N PRO A 314 11.44 -9.64 -10.79
CA PRO A 314 12.51 -10.62 -10.78
C PRO A 314 12.20 -11.73 -9.79
N ARG A 315 12.49 -12.98 -10.17
CA ARG A 315 12.35 -14.13 -9.27
C ARG A 315 13.26 -14.04 -8.04
N ALA A 316 14.39 -13.34 -8.17
CA ALA A 316 15.37 -13.08 -7.11
C ALA A 316 15.77 -14.36 -6.33
N GLY A 317 15.99 -15.48 -7.05
CA GLY A 317 16.31 -16.77 -6.44
C GLY A 317 15.21 -17.35 -5.54
N GLY A 318 13.96 -16.92 -5.72
CA GLY A 318 12.80 -17.29 -4.90
C GLY A 318 12.45 -16.28 -3.81
N ALA A 319 13.26 -15.23 -3.60
CA ALA A 319 12.99 -14.23 -2.55
C ALA A 319 11.66 -13.50 -2.77
N GLU A 320 11.30 -13.22 -4.02
CA GLU A 320 10.03 -12.58 -4.35
C GLU A 320 8.84 -13.45 -3.96
N PHE A 321 8.89 -14.75 -4.29
CA PHE A 321 7.84 -15.70 -3.94
C PHE A 321 7.64 -15.81 -2.43
N VAL A 322 8.75 -15.90 -1.68
CA VAL A 322 8.74 -15.93 -0.21
C VAL A 322 8.18 -14.62 0.35
N HIS A 323 8.54 -13.48 -0.25
CA HIS A 323 8.08 -12.18 0.21
C HIS A 323 6.56 -12.06 0.05
N GLN A 324 6.02 -12.37 -1.13
CA GLN A 324 4.57 -12.39 -1.37
C GLN A 324 3.87 -13.37 -0.42
N TRP A 325 4.38 -14.59 -0.27
CA TRP A 325 3.81 -15.59 0.65
C TRP A 325 3.67 -15.05 2.07
N LYS A 326 4.76 -14.47 2.61
CA LYS A 326 4.77 -13.91 3.97
C LYS A 326 3.79 -12.77 4.17
N GLN A 327 3.56 -11.95 3.14
CA GLN A 327 2.57 -10.88 3.21
C GLN A 327 1.14 -11.43 3.25
N VAL A 328 0.87 -12.53 2.52
CA VAL A 328 -0.49 -13.09 2.43
C VAL A 328 -0.82 -14.08 3.56
N LEU A 329 0.18 -14.53 4.33
CA LEU A 329 0.00 -15.42 5.50
C LEU A 329 -1.11 -14.94 6.44
N TRP A 330 -1.20 -13.62 6.64
CA TRP A 330 -2.21 -13.01 7.50
C TRP A 330 -3.62 -13.38 7.07
N PHE A 331 -3.92 -13.32 5.77
CA PHE A 331 -5.22 -13.72 5.23
C PHE A 331 -5.49 -15.19 5.53
N LEU A 332 -4.48 -16.06 5.33
CA LEU A 332 -4.62 -17.51 5.48
C LEU A 332 -4.93 -17.92 6.93
N LYS A 333 -4.35 -17.24 7.92
CA LYS A 333 -4.55 -17.53 9.35
C LYS A 333 -5.71 -16.77 9.98
N CYS A 334 -5.95 -15.53 9.57
CA CYS A 334 -6.82 -14.60 10.28
C CYS A 334 -8.19 -14.42 9.65
N GLN A 335 -8.31 -14.48 8.33
CA GLN A 335 -9.61 -14.36 7.64
C GLN A 335 -10.65 -15.37 8.18
N PRO A 336 -10.35 -16.68 8.34
CA PRO A 336 -11.36 -17.63 8.83
C PRO A 336 -11.85 -17.32 10.25
N LYS A 337 -10.92 -16.88 11.12
CA LYS A 337 -11.22 -16.53 12.52
C LYS A 337 -12.10 -15.29 12.61
N LEU A 338 -11.74 -14.25 11.86
CA LEU A 338 -12.41 -12.95 11.88
C LEU A 338 -13.77 -13.00 11.18
N GLN A 339 -13.87 -13.67 10.05
CA GLN A 339 -15.13 -13.83 9.33
C GLN A 339 -16.13 -14.70 10.10
N GLY A 340 -15.64 -15.74 10.80
CA GLY A 340 -16.48 -16.52 11.73
C GLY A 340 -17.08 -15.65 12.85
N ALA A 341 -16.33 -14.68 13.37
CA ALA A 341 -16.82 -13.73 14.38
C ALA A 341 -17.83 -12.72 13.78
N LEU A 342 -17.55 -12.21 12.58
CA LEU A 342 -18.43 -11.29 11.86
C LEU A 342 -19.78 -11.94 11.53
N ASN A 343 -19.75 -13.17 11.00
CA ASN A 343 -20.96 -13.94 10.67
C ASN A 343 -21.82 -14.21 11.92
N ARG A 344 -21.22 -14.38 13.09
CA ARG A 344 -21.98 -14.47 14.36
C ARG A 344 -22.61 -13.12 14.72
N ALA A 345 -21.87 -12.02 14.65
CA ALA A 345 -22.38 -10.68 14.98
C ALA A 345 -23.54 -10.24 14.05
N VAL A 346 -23.47 -10.56 12.76
CA VAL A 346 -24.55 -10.30 11.79
C VAL A 346 -25.80 -11.13 12.12
N ASN A 347 -25.63 -12.40 12.49
CA ASN A 347 -26.76 -13.27 12.86
C ASN A 347 -27.41 -12.91 14.21
N PHE A 348 -26.71 -12.19 15.10
CA PHE A 348 -27.25 -11.70 16.39
C PHE A 348 -27.89 -10.29 16.31
N GLY A 349 -28.06 -9.72 15.11
CA GLY A 349 -28.81 -8.46 14.93
C GLY A 349 -28.11 -7.21 15.49
N THR A 350 -26.82 -7.29 15.83
CA THR A 350 -26.05 -6.17 16.40
C THR A 350 -25.57 -5.13 15.37
N LEU A 351 -25.87 -5.33 14.08
CA LEU A 351 -25.62 -4.36 13.01
C LEU A 351 -26.94 -4.05 12.28
N PRO A 352 -27.50 -2.83 12.39
CA PRO A 352 -28.75 -2.48 11.71
C PRO A 352 -28.55 -2.44 10.19
N GLY A 353 -29.42 -3.10 9.42
CA GLY A 353 -29.41 -3.08 7.94
C GLY A 353 -29.10 -4.42 7.25
N PHE A 354 -28.72 -5.46 7.99
CA PHE A 354 -28.51 -6.78 7.43
C PHE A 354 -29.81 -7.61 7.45
N GLY A 355 -30.45 -7.73 6.28
CA GLY A 355 -31.65 -8.53 6.10
C GLY A 355 -31.50 -9.97 6.60
N SER A 356 -32.54 -10.45 7.28
CA SER A 356 -32.68 -11.76 7.92
C SER A 356 -32.88 -12.90 6.90
N ARG A 357 -31.90 -13.15 6.05
CA ARG A 357 -31.64 -14.52 5.59
C ARG A 357 -30.47 -15.02 6.42
N LYS A 358 -30.58 -16.25 6.95
CA LYS A 358 -29.40 -16.99 7.42
C LYS A 358 -28.43 -16.99 6.25
N ALA A 359 -27.48 -16.06 6.24
CA ALA A 359 -26.36 -16.15 5.34
C ALA A 359 -25.70 -17.46 5.74
N LYS A 360 -25.88 -18.51 4.94
CA LYS A 360 -24.91 -19.60 4.87
C LYS A 360 -23.67 -19.00 4.20
N GLY A 361 -23.12 -17.94 4.80
CA GLY A 361 -21.80 -17.45 4.46
C GLY A 361 -20.81 -18.55 4.78
N PRO A 362 -19.70 -18.63 4.04
CA PRO A 362 -18.70 -19.66 4.26
C PRO A 362 -18.29 -19.67 5.73
N THR A 363 -18.57 -20.79 6.41
CA THR A 363 -18.03 -21.05 7.77
C THR A 363 -16.52 -21.20 7.69
N ALA A 364 -15.83 -20.99 8.82
CA ALA A 364 -14.37 -20.85 9.04
C ALA A 364 -13.43 -21.99 8.57
N HIS A 365 -13.83 -22.78 7.58
CA HIS A 365 -13.06 -23.89 7.02
C HIS A 365 -12.55 -23.48 5.63
N GLU A 366 -11.22 -23.53 5.50
CA GLU A 366 -10.38 -23.48 4.29
C GLU A 366 -10.15 -22.09 3.69
N SER A 367 -9.12 -21.39 4.19
CA SER A 367 -8.48 -20.32 3.44
C SER A 367 -7.88 -20.87 2.15
N ILE A 368 -7.99 -20.12 1.05
CA ILE A 368 -7.38 -20.47 -0.23
C ILE A 368 -6.26 -19.47 -0.53
N VAL A 369 -5.16 -19.96 -1.12
CA VAL A 369 -4.14 -19.14 -1.79
C VAL A 369 -3.97 -19.64 -3.21
N MET A 370 -3.91 -18.72 -4.17
CA MET A 370 -3.66 -19.04 -5.58
C MET A 370 -2.20 -18.80 -5.93
N VAL A 371 -1.60 -19.74 -6.66
CA VAL A 371 -0.30 -19.59 -7.29
C VAL A 371 -0.51 -19.24 -8.75
N ASN A 372 -0.06 -18.07 -9.18
CA ASN A 372 0.10 -17.73 -10.58
C ASN A 372 1.57 -17.99 -10.96
N SER A 373 1.91 -19.09 -11.61
CA SER A 373 1.06 -20.17 -12.13
C SER A 373 1.79 -21.51 -12.01
N PHE A 374 1.11 -22.62 -12.31
CA PHE A 374 1.81 -23.88 -12.54
C PHE A 374 2.69 -23.77 -13.79
N ASN A 375 2.12 -23.42 -14.95
CA ASN A 375 2.80 -23.54 -16.25
C ASN A 375 2.50 -22.40 -17.25
N GLU A 376 2.39 -21.13 -16.82
CA GLU A 376 2.29 -20.00 -17.76
C GLU A 376 3.68 -19.52 -18.23
N TRP A 377 4.23 -20.23 -19.21
CA TRP A 377 5.57 -20.01 -19.73
C TRP A 377 5.73 -18.68 -20.47
N HIS A 378 4.64 -18.14 -21.05
CA HIS A 378 4.73 -16.91 -21.87
C HIS A 378 4.81 -15.64 -21.02
N GLU A 379 4.35 -15.70 -19.77
CA GLU A 379 4.47 -14.61 -18.79
C GLU A 379 5.57 -14.85 -17.74
N GLY A 380 6.27 -15.99 -17.81
CA GLY A 380 7.37 -16.30 -16.92
C GLY A 380 6.95 -16.48 -15.46
N THR A 381 5.70 -16.86 -15.18
CA THR A 381 5.15 -17.05 -13.83
C THR A 381 5.16 -18.50 -13.35
N GLU A 382 5.63 -19.43 -14.18
CA GLU A 382 5.55 -20.87 -13.92
C GLU A 382 6.40 -21.34 -12.73
N ILE A 383 5.82 -22.25 -11.93
CA ILE A 383 6.56 -23.05 -10.94
C ILE A 383 6.89 -24.46 -11.47
N GLU A 384 6.34 -24.85 -12.63
CA GLU A 384 6.70 -26.07 -13.35
C GLU A 384 8.23 -26.11 -13.50
N PRO A 385 8.88 -27.27 -13.24
CA PRO A 385 10.32 -27.36 -13.35
C PRO A 385 10.86 -26.91 -14.72
N SER A 386 11.82 -25.98 -14.67
CA SER A 386 12.49 -25.44 -15.84
C SER A 386 13.93 -25.95 -15.95
N LYS A 387 14.60 -25.71 -17.09
CA LYS A 387 16.04 -26.00 -17.25
C LYS A 387 16.91 -25.07 -16.38
N GLU A 388 16.45 -23.85 -16.15
CA GLU A 388 17.13 -22.79 -15.41
C GLU A 388 17.04 -23.00 -13.90
N TYR A 389 15.86 -23.37 -13.40
CA TYR A 389 15.57 -23.44 -11.96
C TYR A 389 15.34 -24.86 -11.45
N GLY A 390 15.28 -25.87 -12.32
CA GLY A 390 14.98 -27.24 -11.93
C GLY A 390 13.68 -27.30 -11.11
N ALA A 391 13.67 -28.08 -10.03
CA ALA A 391 12.51 -28.19 -9.13
C ALA A 391 12.51 -27.14 -7.98
N GLN A 392 13.25 -26.04 -8.10
CA GLN A 392 13.39 -25.06 -7.01
C GLN A 392 12.04 -24.53 -6.51
N PHE A 393 11.14 -24.12 -7.40
CA PHE A 393 9.86 -23.51 -7.03
C PHE A 393 8.82 -24.51 -6.53
N ILE A 394 8.87 -25.76 -7.01
CA ILE A 394 8.13 -26.91 -6.46
C ILE A 394 8.51 -27.10 -4.98
N ASN A 395 9.81 -27.25 -4.71
CA ASN A 395 10.32 -27.45 -3.35
C ASN A 395 10.06 -26.24 -2.44
N LEU A 396 10.16 -25.02 -2.99
CA LEU A 396 9.92 -23.80 -2.25
C LEU A 396 8.45 -23.67 -1.82
N LEU A 397 7.49 -23.94 -2.72
CA LEU A 397 6.07 -23.91 -2.37
C LEU A 397 5.73 -24.93 -1.30
N ALA A 398 6.28 -26.15 -1.39
CA ALA A 398 6.09 -27.19 -0.37
C ALA A 398 6.58 -26.72 1.01
N ALA A 399 7.76 -26.10 1.06
CA ALA A 399 8.33 -25.55 2.29
C ALA A 399 7.47 -24.41 2.86
N LEU A 400 7.00 -23.50 2.00
CA LEU A 400 6.15 -22.37 2.37
C LEU A 400 4.78 -22.82 2.91
N LYS A 401 4.18 -23.85 2.29
CA LYS A 401 2.94 -24.47 2.80
C LYS A 401 3.14 -25.09 4.19
N ALA A 402 4.26 -25.75 4.41
CA ALA A 402 4.59 -26.35 5.70
C ALA A 402 4.81 -25.30 6.81
N GLU A 403 5.43 -24.15 6.48
CA GLU A 403 5.68 -23.03 7.41
C GLU A 403 4.41 -22.51 8.08
N ILE A 404 3.27 -22.56 7.35
CA ILE A 404 1.98 -22.13 7.90
C ILE A 404 1.63 -22.89 9.17
N ALA A 405 1.86 -24.20 9.25
CA ALA A 405 1.49 -24.97 10.44
C ALA A 405 2.25 -24.49 11.70
N THR A 406 3.48 -24.02 11.52
CA THR A 406 4.36 -23.59 12.61
C THR A 406 4.25 -22.11 12.97
N GLU A 407 3.74 -21.28 12.06
CA GLU A 407 3.67 -19.84 12.27
C GLU A 407 2.63 -19.41 13.31
N GLN A 408 3.11 -18.67 14.32
CA GLN A 408 2.30 -18.05 15.36
C GLN A 408 2.03 -16.60 14.99
N MET A 409 0.77 -16.28 14.70
CA MET A 409 0.38 -14.93 14.29
C MET A 409 -0.87 -14.48 15.03
N SER A 410 -0.82 -13.26 15.55
CA SER A 410 -1.95 -12.59 16.17
C SER A 410 -2.88 -12.01 15.10
N CYS A 411 -4.18 -12.25 15.23
CA CYS A 411 -5.20 -11.78 14.30
C CYS A 411 -5.91 -10.51 14.77
N GLY A 412 -5.33 -9.80 15.75
CA GLY A 412 -5.91 -8.60 16.33
C GLY A 412 -7.15 -8.90 17.17
N LYS A 413 -6.93 -9.24 18.45
CA LYS A 413 -7.89 -9.17 19.60
C LYS A 413 -7.34 -9.76 20.91
N GLU A 414 -6.08 -10.18 20.95
CA GLU A 414 -5.43 -10.52 22.20
C GLU A 414 -5.00 -9.22 22.89
N LYS A 415 -5.59 -8.92 24.05
CA LYS A 415 -5.03 -7.93 24.98
C LYS A 415 -3.67 -8.48 25.43
N ASP A 416 -2.65 -8.22 24.64
CA ASP A 416 -1.31 -8.65 24.98
C ASP A 416 -0.76 -7.69 26.03
N ALA A 417 -1.05 -7.99 27.31
CA ALA A 417 -0.56 -7.22 28.46
C ALA A 417 0.97 -7.19 28.57
N LYS A 418 1.67 -7.85 27.63
CA LYS A 418 3.12 -7.93 27.51
C LYS A 418 3.64 -7.50 26.14
N PHE A 419 2.88 -6.75 25.33
CA PHE A 419 3.42 -6.18 24.10
C PHE A 419 4.58 -5.24 24.45
N LYS A 420 5.81 -5.72 24.27
CA LYS A 420 7.01 -4.88 24.36
C LYS A 420 7.06 -4.03 23.11
N ALA A 421 7.12 -2.71 23.29
CA ALA A 421 7.29 -1.76 22.19
C ALA A 421 8.37 -2.26 21.23
N ALA A 422 7.99 -2.44 19.96
CA ALA A 422 8.93 -2.81 18.92
C ALA A 422 10.02 -1.75 18.82
N LYS A 423 11.28 -2.18 18.78
CA LYS A 423 12.40 -1.29 18.47
C LYS A 423 12.42 -1.08 16.96
N PHE A 424 12.19 0.15 16.52
CA PHE A 424 12.36 0.53 15.13
C PHE A 424 13.86 0.62 14.82
N ASP A 425 14.33 -0.14 13.83
CA ASP A 425 15.71 -0.07 13.38
C ASP A 425 15.86 1.16 12.47
N VAL A 426 16.24 2.30 13.04
CA VAL A 426 16.40 3.55 12.29
C VAL A 426 17.50 3.35 11.24
N PRO A 427 17.20 3.42 9.94
CA PRO A 427 18.21 3.28 8.91
C PRO A 427 19.13 4.51 8.98
N ARG A 428 20.35 4.32 9.46
CA ARG A 428 21.40 5.32 9.31
C ARG A 428 22.19 4.93 8.07
N LEU A 429 22.40 5.89 7.16
CA LEU A 429 23.35 5.74 6.04
C LEU A 429 24.76 5.34 6.52
N PHE A 430 25.07 5.57 7.80
CA PHE A 430 26.26 5.12 8.48
C PHE A 430 25.89 4.41 9.79
N LEU A 431 26.22 3.12 9.89
CA LEU A 431 26.08 2.36 11.15
C LEU A 431 26.82 3.09 12.28
N LYS A 432 26.15 3.22 13.42
CA LYS A 432 26.74 3.81 14.62
C LYS A 432 27.75 2.80 15.19
N GLY A 433 29.04 2.98 14.95
CA GLY A 433 30.07 2.23 15.68
C GLY A 433 31.33 1.93 14.90
N GLU A 434 31.26 1.32 13.72
CA GLU A 434 32.46 0.98 12.94
C GLU A 434 32.15 1.06 11.45
N ALA A 435 32.85 1.94 10.73
CA ALA A 435 32.80 2.00 9.28
C ALA A 435 33.25 0.64 8.72
N THR A 436 32.38 0.02 7.91
CA THR A 436 32.74 -1.22 7.21
C THR A 436 33.99 -0.97 6.36
N PRO A 437 34.78 -1.99 6.03
CA PRO A 437 35.94 -1.82 5.15
C PRO A 437 35.59 -1.09 3.85
N THR A 438 34.38 -1.31 3.33
CA THR A 438 33.83 -0.67 2.14
C THR A 438 33.50 0.81 2.37
N ASP A 439 32.91 1.16 3.52
CA ASP A 439 32.66 2.57 3.92
C ASP A 439 33.98 3.36 4.02
N ARG A 440 35.06 2.71 4.49
CA ARG A 440 36.40 3.33 4.55
C ARG A 440 36.98 3.60 3.18
N VAL A 441 36.81 2.67 2.23
CA VAL A 441 37.25 2.85 0.83
C VAL A 441 36.45 3.98 0.16
N PHE A 442 35.13 4.01 0.34
CA PHE A 442 34.29 5.08 -0.18
C PHE A 442 34.66 6.46 0.39
N LEU A 443 34.78 6.58 1.72
CA LEU A 443 35.20 7.82 2.37
C LEU A 443 36.61 8.26 1.96
N ALA A 444 37.52 7.32 1.70
CA ALA A 444 38.85 7.63 1.16
C ALA A 444 38.76 8.19 -0.27
N LEU A 445 37.96 7.58 -1.14
CA LEU A 445 37.75 8.06 -2.51
C LEU A 445 37.06 9.44 -2.54
N LEU A 446 36.06 9.65 -1.68
CA LEU A 446 35.38 10.94 -1.56
C LEU A 446 36.32 12.05 -1.06
N ARG A 447 37.22 11.73 -0.12
CA ARG A 447 38.26 12.67 0.34
C ARG A 447 39.25 13.03 -0.76
N VAL A 448 39.68 12.05 -1.55
CA VAL A 448 40.55 12.29 -2.72
C VAL A 448 39.84 13.19 -3.74
N PHE A 449 38.55 12.95 -4.00
CA PHE A 449 37.74 13.79 -4.87
C PHE A 449 37.61 15.23 -4.36
N LEU A 450 37.25 15.42 -3.08
CA LEU A 450 37.15 16.75 -2.48
C LEU A 450 38.48 17.50 -2.54
N TRP A 451 39.58 16.79 -2.31
CA TRP A 451 40.92 17.36 -2.41
C TRP A 451 41.25 17.82 -3.84
N LEU A 452 40.99 16.98 -4.85
CA LEU A 452 41.20 17.35 -6.26
C LEU A 452 40.32 18.55 -6.68
N PHE A 453 39.07 18.59 -6.20
CA PHE A 453 38.16 19.71 -6.45
C PHE A 453 38.66 21.01 -5.81
N VAL A 454 39.10 20.95 -4.54
CA VAL A 454 39.68 22.11 -3.84
C VAL A 454 40.96 22.58 -4.53
N VAL A 455 41.85 21.67 -4.96
CA VAL A 455 43.07 22.02 -5.69
C VAL A 455 42.75 22.72 -7.02
N ALA A 456 41.76 22.22 -7.77
CA ALA A 456 41.30 22.86 -9.00
C ALA A 456 40.74 24.26 -8.74
N LEU A 457 39.95 24.42 -7.66
CA LEU A 457 39.35 25.69 -7.27
C LEU A 457 40.41 26.71 -6.81
N LEU A 458 41.39 26.26 -6.03
CA LEU A 458 42.56 27.06 -5.65
C LEU A 458 43.37 27.47 -6.87
N TRP A 459 43.56 26.60 -7.87
CA TRP A 459 44.23 26.94 -9.12
C TRP A 459 43.51 28.02 -9.91
N VAL A 460 42.18 27.97 -9.97
CA VAL A 460 41.34 29.02 -10.60
C VAL A 460 41.45 30.35 -9.85
N VAL A 461 41.43 30.31 -8.51
CA VAL A 461 41.52 31.51 -7.67
C VAL A 461 42.93 32.13 -7.73
N PHE A 462 43.99 31.34 -7.52
CA PHE A 462 45.37 31.82 -7.57
C PHE A 462 45.80 32.23 -8.98
N GLY A 463 45.33 31.52 -10.03
CA GLY A 463 45.53 31.92 -11.41
C GLY A 463 44.97 33.32 -11.70
N ASN A 464 43.78 33.61 -11.18
CA ASN A 464 43.17 34.96 -11.28
C ASN A 464 43.94 36.02 -10.50
N VAL A 465 44.54 35.69 -9.35
CA VAL A 465 45.35 36.61 -8.55
C VAL A 465 46.70 36.91 -9.23
N ILE A 466 47.38 35.89 -9.78
CA ILE A 466 48.66 36.04 -10.48
C ILE A 466 48.50 36.89 -11.75
N VAL A 467 47.40 36.71 -12.51
CA VAL A 467 47.09 37.55 -13.69
C VAL A 467 46.77 38.99 -13.29
N LYS A 468 46.13 39.21 -12.14
CA LYS A 468 45.90 40.57 -11.60
C LYS A 468 47.17 41.26 -11.10
N HIS A 469 48.15 40.52 -10.59
CA HIS A 469 49.38 41.10 -10.02
C HIS A 469 50.53 41.25 -11.02
N THR A 470 50.66 40.36 -12.01
CA THR A 470 51.68 40.48 -13.07
C THR A 470 51.36 41.55 -14.11
N GLY A 471 50.08 41.96 -14.24
CA GLY A 471 49.64 43.07 -15.09
C GLY A 471 50.00 44.49 -14.61
N ARG A 472 50.66 44.64 -13.45
CA ARG A 472 51.15 45.93 -12.94
C ARG A 472 52.67 45.90 -12.73
N ARG A 473 53.45 46.12 -13.80
CA ARG A 473 54.67 46.97 -13.81
C ARG A 473 55.46 46.82 -15.12
N ARG A 474 55.52 47.91 -15.89
CA ARG A 474 56.76 48.56 -16.37
C ARG A 474 56.38 49.92 -16.96
N LYS A 475 56.39 50.97 -16.12
CA LYS A 475 56.49 52.35 -16.62
C LYS A 475 57.95 52.56 -16.99
N TYR A 476 58.26 52.55 -18.29
CA TYR A 476 59.51 53.15 -18.76
C TYR A 476 59.30 54.67 -18.81
N LYS A 477 60.18 55.41 -18.13
CA LYS A 477 60.42 56.84 -18.39
C LYS A 477 61.06 56.95 -19.77
N VAL A 478 60.56 57.83 -20.62
CA VAL A 478 61.27 58.33 -21.79
C VAL A 478 61.14 59.85 -21.73
N ASP A 479 62.29 60.50 -21.63
CA ASP A 479 62.46 61.95 -21.77
C ASP A 479 62.30 62.33 -23.26
N ASP A 480 61.62 63.45 -23.53
CA ASP A 480 61.42 64.08 -24.84
C ASP A 480 62.78 64.54 -25.47
N PRO A 481 62.91 64.85 -26.80
CA PRO A 481 61.92 65.60 -27.59
C PRO A 481 61.80 65.26 -29.10
N GLU A 482 60.81 65.91 -29.71
CA GLU A 482 60.61 66.21 -31.14
C GLU A 482 59.73 65.29 -32.02
N SER A 483 58.97 66.00 -32.87
CA SER A 483 58.15 65.58 -34.00
C SER A 483 56.66 65.30 -33.74
N SER A 484 55.91 66.39 -33.93
CA SER A 484 54.55 66.48 -34.47
C SER A 484 54.09 65.30 -35.34
N ILE A 485 52.90 64.76 -35.05
CA ILE A 485 51.69 64.75 -35.90
C ILE A 485 50.65 63.90 -35.16
N GLY A 486 49.42 64.43 -35.05
CA GLY A 486 48.39 63.93 -34.14
C GLY A 486 47.78 62.57 -34.51
N ALA A 487 47.31 61.86 -33.49
CA ALA A 487 46.12 61.01 -33.52
C ALA A 487 45.73 60.62 -32.09
N ALA A 488 44.43 60.64 -31.82
CA ALA A 488 43.80 60.34 -30.54
C ALA A 488 44.32 59.06 -29.86
N ALA A 489 44.96 59.20 -28.69
CA ALA A 489 45.24 58.08 -27.80
C ALA A 489 44.02 57.83 -26.89
N GLN A 490 42.99 57.17 -27.44
CA GLN A 490 41.99 56.50 -26.62
C GLN A 490 42.69 55.46 -25.74
N GLY A 491 42.57 55.61 -24.42
CA GLY A 491 43.03 54.63 -23.45
C GLY A 491 42.35 53.28 -23.67
N LYS A 492 43.03 52.34 -24.32
CA LYS A 492 42.61 50.93 -24.34
C LYS A 492 42.78 50.35 -22.93
N LYS A 493 41.69 50.31 -22.17
CA LYS A 493 41.53 49.38 -21.05
C LYS A 493 41.71 47.97 -21.61
N TYR A 494 42.87 47.35 -21.38
CA TYR A 494 43.03 45.91 -21.58
C TYR A 494 42.05 45.21 -20.64
N LYS A 495 40.97 44.65 -21.21
CA LYS A 495 40.10 43.71 -20.50
C LYS A 495 40.97 42.48 -20.21
N ASN A 496 41.31 42.26 -18.94
CA ASN A 496 41.83 40.98 -18.46
C ASN A 496 40.79 39.89 -18.76
N ARG A 497 40.86 39.30 -19.96
CA ARG A 497 40.17 38.06 -20.29
C ARG A 497 41.21 36.95 -20.19
N MET A 498 40.93 35.95 -19.36
CA MET A 498 41.64 34.67 -19.41
C MET A 498 41.76 34.22 -20.86
N SER A 499 42.96 33.74 -21.25
CA SER A 499 43.17 33.25 -22.60
C SER A 499 42.22 32.08 -22.89
N LEU A 500 41.78 31.95 -24.14
CA LEU A 500 40.93 30.83 -24.58
C LEU A 500 41.58 29.48 -24.20
N TRP A 501 42.91 29.40 -24.27
CA TRP A 501 43.68 28.24 -23.85
C TRP A 501 43.54 27.89 -22.36
N THR A 502 43.47 28.91 -21.49
CA THR A 502 43.23 28.70 -20.06
C THR A 502 41.85 28.09 -19.82
N TRP A 503 40.83 28.55 -20.55
CA TRP A 503 39.49 27.96 -20.49
C TRP A 503 39.46 26.52 -21.02
N ILE A 504 40.15 26.24 -22.12
CA ILE A 504 40.25 24.89 -22.69
C ILE A 504 40.90 23.92 -21.68
N VAL A 505 41.96 24.33 -21.00
CA VAL A 505 42.63 23.49 -20.00
C VAL A 505 41.75 23.25 -18.77
N ILE A 506 41.05 24.27 -18.27
CA ILE A 506 40.12 24.12 -17.14
C ILE A 506 38.97 23.18 -17.51
N LEU A 507 38.35 23.37 -18.67
CA LEU A 507 37.26 22.53 -19.13
C LEU A 507 37.71 21.08 -19.38
N GLY A 508 38.91 20.89 -19.93
CA GLY A 508 39.51 19.56 -20.11
C GLY A 508 39.77 18.83 -18.79
N LEU A 509 40.25 19.54 -17.77
CA LEU A 509 40.45 18.98 -16.42
C LEU A 509 39.11 18.65 -15.74
N CYS A 510 38.13 19.57 -15.80
CA CYS A 510 36.78 19.31 -15.27
C CYS A 510 36.13 18.11 -15.97
N TRP A 511 36.28 18.00 -17.28
CA TRP A 511 35.75 16.87 -18.05
C TRP A 511 36.46 15.55 -17.71
N GLY A 512 37.79 15.56 -17.57
CA GLY A 512 38.56 14.38 -17.16
C GLY A 512 38.19 13.90 -15.75
N VAL A 513 38.00 14.83 -14.80
CA VAL A 513 37.51 14.51 -13.45
C VAL A 513 36.09 13.95 -13.50
N TRP A 514 35.20 14.57 -14.28
CA TRP A 514 33.83 14.09 -14.46
C TRP A 514 33.82 12.67 -15.03
N ALA A 515 34.53 12.43 -16.13
CA ALA A 515 34.62 11.12 -16.78
C ALA A 515 35.21 10.05 -15.86
N ALA A 516 36.24 10.38 -15.07
CA ALA A 516 36.79 9.47 -14.07
C ALA A 516 35.76 9.12 -12.98
N VAL A 517 35.00 10.10 -12.49
CA VAL A 517 33.91 9.87 -11.52
C VAL A 517 32.82 9.02 -12.14
N THR A 518 32.40 9.30 -13.37
CA THR A 518 31.37 8.50 -14.06
C THR A 518 31.84 7.06 -14.25
N HIS A 519 33.12 6.85 -14.59
CA HIS A 519 33.70 5.52 -14.75
C HIS A 519 33.75 4.76 -13.42
N VAL A 520 34.20 5.41 -12.33
CA VAL A 520 34.26 4.81 -10.99
C VAL A 520 32.85 4.47 -10.47
N MET A 521 31.90 5.39 -10.59
CA MET A 521 30.50 5.17 -10.20
C MET A 521 29.82 4.11 -11.08
N GLY A 522 30.24 3.97 -12.34
CA GLY A 522 29.77 2.95 -13.27
C GLY A 522 30.41 1.58 -13.09
N THR A 523 31.43 1.42 -12.24
CA THR A 523 32.00 0.10 -11.96
C THR A 523 31.00 -0.78 -11.23
N GLN A 524 30.93 -2.06 -11.62
CA GLN A 524 30.02 -3.03 -11.01
C GLN A 524 30.17 -3.11 -9.47
N LYS A 525 31.37 -2.88 -8.94
CA LYS A 525 31.62 -2.90 -7.49
C LYS A 525 30.97 -1.73 -6.74
N VAL A 526 31.04 -0.51 -7.30
CA VAL A 526 30.44 0.68 -6.67
C VAL A 526 28.93 0.64 -6.83
N ARG A 527 28.45 0.26 -8.01
CA ARG A 527 27.02 0.07 -8.28
C ARG A 527 26.40 -0.99 -7.37
N GLY A 528 27.02 -2.16 -7.27
CA GLY A 528 26.59 -3.24 -6.38
C GLY A 528 26.55 -2.82 -4.91
N PHE A 529 27.53 -2.01 -4.45
CA PHE A 529 27.51 -1.47 -3.08
C PHE A 529 26.28 -0.58 -2.79
N PHE A 530 25.91 0.31 -3.72
CA PHE A 530 24.72 1.15 -3.54
C PHE A 530 23.43 0.35 -3.69
N GLU A 531 23.39 -0.62 -4.59
CA GLU A 531 22.25 -1.53 -4.77
C GLU A 531 22.01 -2.39 -3.52
N ASP A 532 23.06 -2.98 -2.93
CA ASP A 532 22.99 -3.77 -1.70
C ASP A 532 22.49 -2.93 -0.51
N ARG A 533 22.99 -1.69 -0.38
CA ARG A 533 22.56 -0.76 0.69
C ARG A 533 21.14 -0.24 0.49
N LEU A 534 20.74 0.02 -0.74
CA LEU A 534 19.37 0.37 -1.07
C LEU A 534 18.44 -0.81 -0.77
N HIS A 535 18.87 -2.04 -1.06
CA HIS A 535 18.14 -3.26 -0.69
C HIS A 535 18.00 -3.42 0.83
N GLU A 536 19.08 -3.22 1.58
CA GLU A 536 19.08 -3.29 3.04
C GLU A 536 18.20 -2.19 3.66
N TYR A 537 18.30 -0.96 3.15
CA TYR A 537 17.46 0.17 3.56
C TYR A 537 15.98 -0.13 3.29
N ASN A 538 15.63 -0.56 2.08
CA ASN A 538 14.25 -0.89 1.72
C ASN A 538 13.72 -2.03 2.60
N ARG A 539 14.52 -3.08 2.83
CA ARG A 539 14.14 -4.20 3.71
C ARG A 539 13.81 -3.72 5.13
N LEU A 540 14.66 -2.87 5.71
CA LEU A 540 14.47 -2.35 7.07
C LEU A 540 13.31 -1.35 7.15
N HIS A 541 13.18 -0.47 6.15
CA HIS A 541 12.08 0.48 6.06
C HIS A 541 10.72 -0.23 5.93
N THR A 542 10.61 -1.24 5.07
CA THR A 542 9.41 -2.07 4.93
C THR A 542 9.09 -2.84 6.22
N HIS A 543 10.10 -3.37 6.90
CA HIS A 543 9.92 -4.01 8.21
C HIS A 543 9.37 -3.03 9.25
N ASN A 544 9.99 -1.85 9.36
CA ASN A 544 9.57 -0.81 10.29
C ASN A 544 8.18 -0.28 9.97
N LEU A 545 7.80 -0.16 8.70
CA LEU A 545 6.46 0.27 8.28
C LEU A 545 5.38 -0.72 8.68
N ARG A 546 5.62 -2.02 8.45
CA ARG A 546 4.70 -3.07 8.91
C ARG A 546 4.50 -2.99 10.42
N VAL A 547 5.60 -2.94 11.16
CA VAL A 547 5.58 -2.84 12.63
C VAL A 547 4.90 -1.54 13.09
N ALA A 548 5.16 -0.42 12.43
CA ALA A 548 4.55 0.86 12.76
C ALA A 548 3.05 0.81 12.55
N ARG A 549 2.55 0.18 11.48
CA ARG A 549 1.11 -0.01 11.24
C ARG A 549 0.46 -0.90 12.29
N GLU A 550 1.08 -2.03 12.63
CA GLU A 550 0.61 -2.90 13.71
C GLU A 550 0.50 -2.14 15.04
N VAL A 551 1.54 -1.37 15.38
CA VAL A 551 1.56 -0.50 16.57
C VAL A 551 0.46 0.57 16.48
N SER A 552 0.29 1.21 15.33
CA SER A 552 -0.74 2.23 15.08
C SER A 552 -2.14 1.70 15.33
N HIS A 553 -2.45 0.50 14.81
CA HIS A 553 -3.74 -0.17 15.05
C HIS A 553 -3.95 -0.54 16.50
N SER A 554 -2.88 -0.90 17.22
CA SER A 554 -2.96 -1.23 18.64
C SER A 554 -3.20 -0.01 19.52
N LEU A 555 -2.59 1.14 19.17
CA LEU A 555 -2.68 2.39 19.94
C LEU A 555 -4.03 3.07 19.73
N CYS A 556 -4.56 3.00 18.50
CA CYS A 556 -5.80 3.67 18.10
C CYS A 556 -6.82 2.68 17.51
N PRO A 557 -7.29 1.66 18.28
CA PRO A 557 -8.13 0.59 17.76
C PRO A 557 -9.56 1.04 17.40
N SER A 558 -10.01 2.18 17.93
CA SER A 558 -11.29 2.82 17.61
C SER A 558 -11.25 3.67 16.35
N MET A 559 -10.05 3.99 15.84
CA MET A 559 -9.95 4.68 14.56
C MET A 559 -10.07 3.65 13.44
N THR A 560 -11.21 3.68 12.76
CA THR A 560 -11.39 3.00 11.48
C THR A 560 -10.29 3.51 10.55
N LEU A 561 -9.52 2.60 9.94
CA LEU A 561 -8.37 2.80 9.02
C LEU A 561 -8.60 3.77 7.84
N THR A 562 -9.77 4.38 7.78
CA THR A 562 -10.37 5.07 6.64
C THR A 562 -10.62 6.55 6.91
N MET A 563 -10.32 7.05 8.10
CA MET A 563 -10.66 8.43 8.46
C MET A 563 -9.63 9.46 7.95
N HIS A 564 -8.37 9.04 7.71
CA HIS A 564 -7.29 9.91 7.24
C HIS A 564 -6.18 9.13 6.49
N THR A 565 -6.48 8.35 5.44
CA THR A 565 -5.48 7.43 4.84
C THR A 565 -4.13 8.10 4.55
N ALA A 566 -4.13 9.27 3.90
CA ALA A 566 -2.90 9.99 3.59
C ALA A 566 -2.14 10.52 4.81
N LYS A 567 -2.84 11.02 5.83
CA LYS A 567 -2.23 11.65 7.02
C LYS A 567 -1.86 10.61 8.08
N ILE A 568 -2.66 9.55 8.23
CA ILE A 568 -2.29 8.37 9.00
C ILE A 568 -1.07 7.70 8.35
N ASP A 569 -1.03 7.54 7.02
CA ASP A 569 0.15 7.00 6.35
C ASP A 569 1.39 7.89 6.56
N GLU A 570 1.26 9.21 6.49
CA GLU A 570 2.34 10.13 6.83
C GLU A 570 2.86 9.92 8.26
N TRP A 571 1.95 9.81 9.23
CA TRP A 571 2.30 9.61 10.64
C TRP A 571 2.84 8.21 10.92
N VAL A 572 2.33 7.18 10.23
CA VAL A 572 2.86 5.82 10.24
C VAL A 572 4.29 5.80 9.67
N ASN A 573 4.55 6.53 8.58
CA ASN A 573 5.89 6.67 8.01
C ASN A 573 6.83 7.36 9.01
N LYS A 574 6.39 8.46 9.63
CA LYS A 574 7.14 9.15 10.69
C LYS A 574 7.44 8.22 11.87
N LEU A 575 6.49 7.38 12.26
CA LEU A 575 6.64 6.40 13.33
C LEU A 575 7.64 5.29 12.93
N ALA A 576 7.55 4.78 11.70
CA ALA A 576 8.45 3.76 11.14
C ALA A 576 9.90 4.25 10.98
N GLU A 577 10.07 5.53 10.68
CA GLU A 577 11.39 6.18 10.58
C GLU A 577 11.95 6.60 11.95
N GLY A 578 11.17 6.44 13.03
CA GLY A 578 11.54 6.86 14.38
C GLY A 578 11.61 8.37 14.55
N GLN A 579 10.92 9.14 13.68
CA GLN A 579 10.82 10.60 13.77
C GLN A 579 9.86 11.06 14.86
N ILE A 580 8.90 10.20 15.23
CA ILE A 580 7.92 10.44 16.29
C ILE A 580 7.82 9.21 17.20
N THR A 581 7.41 9.42 18.44
CA THR A 581 7.14 8.38 19.43
C THR A 581 5.73 7.82 19.30
N GLN A 582 5.50 6.65 19.89
CA GLN A 582 4.17 6.05 20.01
C GLN A 582 3.19 6.97 20.76
N THR A 583 3.66 7.70 21.77
CA THR A 583 2.84 8.65 22.54
C THR A 583 2.46 9.87 21.71
N GLU A 584 3.38 10.42 20.92
CA GLU A 584 3.08 11.51 19.99
C GLU A 584 2.08 11.07 18.92
N PHE A 585 2.26 9.87 18.36
CA PHE A 585 1.29 9.28 17.43
C PHE A 585 -0.09 9.11 18.08
N GLN A 586 -0.16 8.50 19.26
CA GLN A 586 -1.43 8.26 19.97
C GLN A 586 -2.13 9.58 20.30
N ASN A 587 -1.42 10.57 20.82
CA ASN A 587 -2.00 11.87 21.19
C ASN A 587 -2.55 12.63 19.98
N GLU A 588 -1.82 12.63 18.86
CA GLU A 588 -2.24 13.33 17.65
C GLU A 588 -3.45 12.66 16.99
N ILE A 589 -3.40 11.34 16.87
CA ILE A 589 -4.35 10.57 16.07
C ILE A 589 -5.61 10.26 16.87
N CYS A 590 -5.47 9.77 18.11
CA CYS A 590 -6.59 9.27 18.93
C CYS A 590 -6.55 9.70 20.41
N GLY A 591 -5.88 10.82 20.71
CA GLY A 591 -5.81 11.38 22.07
C GLY A 591 -7.10 12.10 22.49
N ASP A 592 -7.00 12.94 23.53
CA ASP A 592 -8.15 13.67 24.10
C ASP A 592 -8.83 14.64 23.11
N ASN A 593 -8.14 15.02 22.03
CA ASN A 593 -8.69 15.79 20.91
C ASN A 593 -8.23 15.20 19.56
N PRO A 594 -8.91 14.14 19.08
CA PRO A 594 -8.50 13.42 17.88
C PRO A 594 -8.42 14.30 16.63
N LEU A 595 -7.60 13.88 15.66
CA LEU A 595 -7.36 14.65 14.44
C LEU A 595 -8.66 14.98 13.67
N HIS A 596 -9.60 14.04 13.56
CA HIS A 596 -10.87 14.28 12.86
C HIS A 596 -11.73 15.33 13.55
N VAL A 597 -11.73 15.38 14.88
CA VAL A 597 -12.45 16.40 15.66
C VAL A 597 -11.89 17.79 15.37
N ARG A 598 -10.55 17.92 15.37
CA ARG A 598 -9.88 19.18 15.04
C ARG A 598 -10.17 19.65 13.61
N GLU A 599 -10.16 18.74 12.65
CA GLU A 599 -10.45 19.07 11.24
C GLU A 599 -11.93 19.44 11.01
N ILE A 600 -12.89 18.80 11.71
CA ILE A 600 -14.31 19.19 11.67
C ILE A 600 -14.50 20.60 12.24
N VAL A 601 -13.85 20.90 13.37
CA VAL A 601 -13.88 22.23 13.98
C VAL A 601 -13.28 23.27 13.04
N GLN A 602 -12.12 22.98 12.46
CA GLN A 602 -11.44 23.88 11.52
C GLN A 602 -12.30 24.15 10.27
N ALA A 603 -12.95 23.13 9.70
CA ALA A 603 -13.84 23.30 8.56
C ALA A 603 -15.03 24.23 8.87
N HIS A 604 -15.61 24.15 10.07
CA HIS A 604 -16.67 25.07 10.49
C HIS A 604 -16.14 26.50 10.67
N ILE A 605 -14.95 26.67 11.23
CA ILE A 605 -14.31 28.00 11.34
C ILE A 605 -14.07 28.59 9.94
N ASP A 606 -13.56 27.78 9.01
CA ASP A 606 -13.19 28.25 7.67
C ASP A 606 -14.41 28.59 6.82
N TYR A 607 -15.41 27.71 6.82
CA TYR A 607 -16.57 27.79 5.91
C TYR A 607 -17.81 28.39 6.55
N VAL A 608 -17.98 28.33 7.87
CA VAL A 608 -19.16 28.86 8.59
C VAL A 608 -18.80 30.04 9.52
N GLY A 609 -17.50 30.26 9.80
CA GLY A 609 -17.01 31.41 10.56
C GLY A 609 -17.10 31.27 12.08
N ARG A 610 -17.46 30.09 12.59
CA ARG A 610 -17.61 29.78 14.02
C ARG A 610 -17.34 28.31 14.29
N GLU A 611 -17.07 27.95 15.53
CA GLU A 611 -17.02 26.55 15.95
C GLU A 611 -18.40 25.87 15.86
N PRO A 612 -18.43 24.55 15.61
CA PRO A 612 -19.68 23.79 15.63
C PRO A 612 -20.27 23.75 17.04
N GLU A 613 -21.61 23.70 17.13
CA GLU A 613 -22.26 23.43 18.40
C GLU A 613 -21.84 22.06 18.94
N LYS A 614 -21.75 21.89 20.27
CA LYS A 614 -21.26 20.66 20.90
C LYS A 614 -22.01 19.41 20.43
N GLU A 615 -23.33 19.50 20.25
CA GLU A 615 -24.13 18.38 19.78
C GLU A 615 -23.90 18.08 18.29
N ALA A 616 -23.73 19.11 17.46
CA ALA A 616 -23.41 18.95 16.05
C ALA A 616 -22.00 18.36 15.84
N LEU A 617 -21.02 18.84 16.62
CA LEU A 617 -19.65 18.30 16.63
C LEU A 617 -19.66 16.83 17.03
N LYS A 618 -20.42 16.49 18.07
CA LYS A 618 -20.57 15.11 18.52
C LYS A 618 -21.22 14.23 17.46
N ILE A 619 -22.30 14.67 16.81
CA ILE A 619 -22.97 13.91 15.75
C ILE A 619 -22.03 13.69 14.56
N LEU A 620 -21.31 14.72 14.12
CA LEU A 620 -20.37 14.60 13.00
C LEU A 620 -19.19 13.72 13.37
N SER A 621 -18.60 13.89 14.56
CA SER A 621 -17.53 13.02 15.06
C SER A 621 -17.97 11.56 15.13
N ASP A 622 -19.14 11.30 15.72
CA ASP A 622 -19.73 9.97 15.83
C ASP A 622 -19.93 9.32 14.45
N LYS A 623 -20.39 10.08 13.46
CA LYS A 623 -20.57 9.59 12.08
C LYS A 623 -19.25 9.22 11.44
N VAL A 624 -18.20 10.03 11.64
CA VAL A 624 -16.87 9.70 11.11
C VAL A 624 -16.29 8.49 11.83
N GLU A 625 -16.42 8.42 13.15
CA GLU A 625 -15.92 7.31 13.98
C GLU A 625 -16.62 5.98 13.67
N LYS A 626 -17.93 6.01 13.37
CA LYS A 626 -18.71 4.84 12.94
C LYS A 626 -18.49 4.48 11.46
N GLY A 627 -17.72 5.27 10.73
CA GLY A 627 -17.47 5.08 9.30
C GLY A 627 -18.70 5.36 8.41
N GLU A 628 -19.70 6.06 8.94
CA GLU A 628 -20.91 6.47 8.23
C GLU A 628 -20.63 7.65 7.27
N MET A 629 -19.61 8.45 7.57
CA MET A 629 -19.09 9.52 6.71
C MET A 629 -17.57 9.54 6.74
N THR A 630 -16.93 9.82 5.62
CA THR A 630 -15.52 10.22 5.57
C THR A 630 -15.39 11.67 6.03
N LEU A 631 -14.19 12.05 6.47
CA LEU A 631 -13.94 13.43 6.86
C LEU A 631 -14.06 14.40 5.67
N LEU A 632 -13.69 13.97 4.47
CA LEU A 632 -13.89 14.75 3.25
C LEU A 632 -15.38 15.03 3.00
N GLU A 633 -16.25 14.02 3.20
CA GLU A 633 -17.70 14.21 3.10
C GLU A 633 -18.24 15.12 4.19
N VAL A 634 -17.67 15.08 5.41
CA VAL A 634 -18.05 16.04 6.47
C VAL A 634 -17.61 17.45 6.10
N VAL A 635 -16.36 17.67 5.69
CA VAL A 635 -15.85 18.97 5.25
C VAL A 635 -16.68 19.50 4.09
N GLU A 636 -17.03 18.66 3.12
CA GLU A 636 -17.88 19.03 1.99
C GLU A 636 -19.31 19.37 2.42
N SER A 637 -19.89 18.63 3.38
CA SER A 637 -21.21 18.93 3.94
C SER A 637 -21.26 20.27 4.69
N VAL A 638 -20.16 20.62 5.37
CA VAL A 638 -20.00 21.91 6.04
C VAL A 638 -19.84 23.02 5.00
N ARG A 639 -18.99 22.81 3.98
CA ARG A 639 -18.72 23.75 2.88
C ARG A 639 -19.96 24.04 2.05
N THR A 640 -20.82 23.05 1.83
CA THR A 640 -22.03 23.16 1.01
C THR A 640 -23.28 23.55 1.80
N SER A 641 -23.15 23.75 3.12
CA SER A 641 -24.26 24.17 3.98
C SER A 641 -24.80 25.56 3.61
N SER A 642 -26.08 25.79 3.94
CA SER A 642 -26.71 27.12 3.81
C SER A 642 -25.98 28.16 4.65
N GLU A 643 -25.53 27.79 5.85
CA GLU A 643 -24.76 28.66 6.75
C GLU A 643 -23.42 29.07 6.14
N ALA A 644 -22.73 28.15 5.44
CA ALA A 644 -21.49 28.48 4.75
C ALA A 644 -21.69 29.45 3.58
N SER A 645 -22.81 29.32 2.87
CA SER A 645 -23.19 30.26 1.81
C SER A 645 -23.48 31.66 2.37
N GLU A 646 -24.17 31.75 3.50
CA GLU A 646 -24.41 33.02 4.20
C GLU A 646 -23.11 33.65 4.73
N TRP A 647 -22.22 32.85 5.30
CA TRP A 647 -20.91 33.31 5.76
C TRP A 647 -20.05 33.83 4.62
N ALA A 648 -20.03 33.15 3.48
CA ALA A 648 -19.32 33.60 2.28
C ALA A 648 -19.86 34.94 1.76
N GLN A 649 -21.18 35.13 1.75
CA GLN A 649 -21.81 36.40 1.37
C GLN A 649 -21.47 37.53 2.35
N ARG A 650 -21.48 37.27 3.67
CA ARG A 650 -21.05 38.25 4.69
C ARG A 650 -19.58 38.62 4.50
N ARG A 651 -18.68 37.65 4.30
CA ARG A 651 -17.26 37.91 3.99
C ARG A 651 -17.06 38.76 2.74
N GLN A 652 -17.86 38.55 1.70
CA GLN A 652 -17.82 39.39 0.50
C GLN A 652 -18.31 40.82 0.78
N GLN A 653 -19.41 40.97 1.52
CA GLN A 653 -19.92 42.29 1.91
C GLN A 653 -18.96 43.05 2.82
N ASP A 654 -18.30 42.36 3.75
CA ASP A 654 -17.30 42.93 4.65
C ASP A 654 -16.00 43.28 3.90
N ARG A 655 -15.57 42.46 2.93
CA ARG A 655 -14.43 42.80 2.05
C ARG A 655 -14.69 44.03 1.19
N VAL A 656 -15.93 44.27 0.76
CA VAL A 656 -16.32 45.46 -0.02
C VAL A 656 -16.38 46.73 0.83
N LYS A 657 -16.49 46.60 2.17
CA LYS A 657 -16.54 47.74 3.10
C LYS A 657 -15.19 48.24 3.60
N ILE A 658 -14.08 47.56 3.28
CA ILE A 658 -12.74 48.01 3.68
C ILE A 658 -12.19 48.92 2.57
N PRO A 659 -12.07 50.25 2.78
CA PRO A 659 -11.42 51.11 1.81
C PRO A 659 -9.95 50.70 1.70
N THR A 660 -9.41 50.66 0.49
CA THR A 660 -7.95 50.64 0.25
C THR A 660 -7.36 51.95 0.78
N GLU A 661 -7.07 52.00 2.07
CA GLU A 661 -6.24 53.05 2.66
C GLU A 661 -4.79 52.85 2.22
N HIS A 662 -4.09 53.96 2.00
CA HIS A 662 -2.68 53.99 1.60
C HIS A 662 -1.86 53.10 2.54
N VAL A 663 -1.14 52.13 1.99
CA VAL A 663 -0.17 51.33 2.75
C VAL A 663 1.12 52.13 2.87
N HIS A 664 1.55 52.40 4.10
CA HIS A 664 2.77 53.13 4.41
C HIS A 664 4.00 52.28 4.06
N ALA A 665 4.89 52.81 3.22
CA ALA A 665 6.11 52.14 2.81
C ALA A 665 7.27 52.55 3.73
N PHE A 666 7.63 51.66 4.65
CA PHE A 666 8.72 51.87 5.62
C PHE A 666 10.10 51.79 4.95
N LYS A 667 10.99 52.72 5.29
CA LYS A 667 12.36 52.77 4.76
C LYS A 667 13.32 51.88 5.53
N ASP A 668 13.17 51.82 6.85
CA ASP A 668 14.03 51.05 7.74
C ASP A 668 13.33 50.68 9.05
N PHE A 669 14.02 49.89 9.87
CA PHE A 669 13.53 49.42 11.15
C PHE A 669 13.35 50.56 12.18
N GLU A 670 14.09 51.67 12.08
CA GLU A 670 13.94 52.82 12.99
C GLU A 670 12.63 53.57 12.73
N GLU A 671 12.24 53.73 11.46
CA GLU A 671 10.94 54.30 11.08
C GLU A 671 9.79 53.44 11.62
N VAL A 672 9.91 52.10 11.52
CA VAL A 672 8.97 51.15 12.11
C VAL A 672 8.87 51.32 13.63
N LEU A 673 10.00 51.47 14.33
CA LEU A 673 10.01 51.68 15.77
C LEU A 673 9.43 53.04 16.20
N SER A 674 9.60 54.09 15.39
CA SER A 674 9.01 55.41 15.65
C SER A 674 7.49 55.35 15.59
N MET A 675 6.95 54.86 14.47
CA MET A 675 5.50 54.74 14.28
C MET A 675 4.86 53.73 15.25
N ALA A 676 5.60 52.69 15.64
CA ALA A 676 5.20 51.77 16.70
C ALA A 676 5.00 52.49 18.05
N LYS A 677 5.96 53.35 18.44
CA LYS A 677 5.91 54.11 19.71
C LYS A 677 4.82 55.16 19.72
N GLU A 678 4.55 55.78 18.57
CA GLU A 678 3.50 56.78 18.39
C GLU A 678 2.09 56.14 18.31
N GLY A 679 2.03 54.81 18.15
CA GLY A 679 0.79 54.03 18.15
C GLY A 679 0.12 53.94 16.79
N GLU A 680 0.66 54.62 15.77
CA GLU A 680 0.12 54.75 14.42
C GLU A 680 -0.02 53.38 13.71
N LEU A 681 0.90 52.45 13.96
CA LEU A 681 0.80 51.08 13.43
C LEU A 681 -0.43 50.30 13.91
N ASN A 682 -1.12 50.74 14.96
CA ASN A 682 -2.32 50.08 15.45
C ASN A 682 -3.60 50.63 14.82
N GLU A 683 -3.52 51.76 14.10
CA GLU A 683 -4.66 52.39 13.46
C GLU A 683 -5.00 51.72 12.13
N ASN A 684 -3.99 51.21 11.41
CA ASN A 684 -4.13 50.53 10.13
C ASN A 684 -3.44 49.15 10.14
N ARG A 685 -4.22 48.09 9.89
CA ARG A 685 -3.71 46.71 9.86
C ARG A 685 -2.75 46.47 8.68
N ALA A 686 -2.91 47.18 7.57
CA ALA A 686 -2.01 47.02 6.42
C ALA A 686 -0.60 47.55 6.72
N ASP A 687 -0.51 48.68 7.43
CA ASP A 687 0.77 49.27 7.84
C ASP A 687 1.47 48.40 8.88
N LEU A 688 0.72 47.75 9.77
CA LEU A 688 1.28 46.78 10.70
C LEU A 688 1.90 45.57 9.98
N VAL A 689 1.25 45.06 8.93
CA VAL A 689 1.76 43.93 8.15
C VAL A 689 3.03 44.31 7.41
N GLU A 690 3.09 45.50 6.83
CA GLU A 690 4.28 45.95 6.12
C GLU A 690 5.44 46.26 7.08
N ALA A 691 5.14 46.83 8.25
CA ALA A 691 6.11 47.00 9.33
C ALA A 691 6.72 45.66 9.78
N LEU A 692 5.91 44.61 9.94
CA LEU A 692 6.38 43.27 10.34
C LEU A 692 7.35 42.66 9.33
N LYS A 693 7.16 42.88 8.02
CA LYS A 693 8.10 42.40 7.00
C LYS A 693 9.47 43.07 7.13
N VAL A 694 9.50 44.35 7.50
CA VAL A 694 10.76 45.07 7.75
C VAL A 694 11.46 44.54 9.01
N VAL A 695 10.70 44.21 10.06
CA VAL A 695 11.25 43.55 11.26
C VAL A 695 11.82 42.17 10.92
N GLU A 696 11.08 41.36 10.16
CA GLU A 696 11.50 40.02 9.74
C GLU A 696 12.80 40.07 8.92
N ALA A 697 12.87 40.94 7.91
CA ALA A 697 14.08 41.12 7.10
C ALA A 697 15.31 41.54 7.94
N GLN A 698 15.10 42.39 8.96
CA GLN A 698 16.16 42.80 9.87
C GLN A 698 16.64 41.65 10.76
N VAL A 699 15.71 40.84 11.27
CA VAL A 699 16.00 39.65 12.09
C VAL A 699 16.76 38.60 11.28
N GLU A 700 16.32 38.31 10.06
CA GLU A 700 17.00 37.36 9.17
C GLU A 700 18.42 37.83 8.81
N SER A 701 18.60 39.13 8.54
CA SER A 701 19.92 39.73 8.28
C SER A 701 20.87 39.59 9.48
N LEU A 702 20.36 39.70 10.71
CA LEU A 702 21.14 39.54 11.94
C LEU A 702 21.48 38.06 12.21
N LYS A 703 20.53 37.14 12.01
CA LYS A 703 20.76 35.69 12.10
C LYS A 703 21.78 35.21 11.06
N ALA A 704 21.70 35.69 9.83
CA ALA A 704 22.66 35.37 8.77
C ALA A 704 24.10 35.84 9.09
N LYS A 705 24.24 36.86 9.95
CA LYS A 705 25.52 37.36 10.46
C LYS A 705 25.96 36.67 11.77
N GLY A 706 25.21 35.66 12.23
CA GLY A 706 25.49 34.92 13.46
C GLY A 706 25.22 35.72 14.74
N ASN A 707 24.38 36.75 14.68
CA ASN A 707 24.11 37.64 15.81
C ASN A 707 22.71 37.44 16.39
N ASP A 708 22.46 36.22 16.89
CA ASP A 708 21.15 35.79 17.41
C ASP A 708 20.68 36.63 18.60
N ARG A 709 21.62 37.17 19.39
CA ARG A 709 21.31 38.06 20.50
C ARG A 709 20.69 39.37 20.02
N MET A 710 21.29 40.04 19.03
CA MET A 710 20.72 41.26 18.47
C MET A 710 19.41 40.99 17.72
N ALA A 711 19.27 39.82 17.10
CA ALA A 711 18.00 39.42 16.47
C ALA A 711 16.87 39.31 17.50
N ALA A 712 17.14 38.70 18.66
CA ALA A 712 16.18 38.64 19.77
C ALA A 712 15.88 40.01 20.38
N GLU A 713 16.89 40.89 20.52
CA GLU A 713 16.71 42.27 20.99
C GLU A 713 15.86 43.10 20.00
N THR A 714 16.05 42.93 18.69
CA THR A 714 15.25 43.59 17.63
C THR A 714 13.75 43.26 17.75
N ILE A 715 13.43 41.98 17.94
CA ILE A 715 12.05 41.52 18.15
C ILE A 715 11.48 42.14 19.42
N LYS A 716 12.26 42.11 20.51
CA LYS A 716 11.85 42.64 21.82
C LYS A 716 11.59 44.15 21.75
N ASP A 717 12.42 44.91 21.05
CA ASP A 717 12.30 46.35 20.92
C ASP A 717 11.06 46.75 20.12
N PHE A 718 10.73 46.02 19.05
CA PHE A 718 9.49 46.23 18.30
C PHE A 718 8.24 45.97 19.17
N PHE A 719 8.20 44.86 19.91
CA PHE A 719 7.08 44.56 20.82
C PHE A 719 7.04 45.44 22.07
N ALA A 720 8.16 46.09 22.44
CA ALA A 720 8.20 47.09 23.49
C ALA A 720 7.67 48.45 22.98
N ALA A 721 8.05 48.83 21.76
CA ALA A 721 7.58 50.03 21.08
C ALA A 721 6.08 49.96 20.76
N ASN A 722 5.57 48.81 20.34
CA ASN A 722 4.17 48.65 19.91
C ASN A 722 3.29 47.98 20.99
N ALA A 723 2.84 48.77 21.97
CA ALA A 723 2.01 48.27 23.07
C ALA A 723 0.64 47.70 22.62
N GLY A 724 0.10 48.17 21.48
CA GLY A 724 -1.16 47.69 20.90
C GLY A 724 -1.06 46.28 20.33
N VAL A 725 0.05 45.95 19.65
CA VAL A 725 0.34 44.59 19.18
C VAL A 725 0.44 43.61 20.35
N LYS A 726 1.00 44.02 21.51
CA LYS A 726 1.03 43.19 22.72
C LYS A 726 -0.36 42.80 23.23
N LYS A 727 -1.39 43.63 22.99
CA LYS A 727 -2.79 43.35 23.32
C LYS A 727 -3.41 42.35 22.33
N HIS A 728 -3.11 42.47 21.04
CA HIS A 728 -3.47 41.48 20.02
C HIS A 728 -2.76 40.14 20.22
N PHE A 729 -1.48 40.15 20.59
CA PHE A 729 -0.71 38.97 20.94
C PHE A 729 -1.14 38.35 22.27
N LYS A 730 -1.56 39.13 23.28
CA LYS A 730 -2.17 38.57 24.50
C LYS A 730 -3.55 37.96 24.22
N ALA A 731 -4.32 38.52 23.29
CA ALA A 731 -5.57 37.92 22.84
C ALA A 731 -5.32 36.61 22.09
N ALA A 732 -4.29 36.56 21.23
CA ALA A 732 -3.82 35.34 20.57
C ALA A 732 -3.25 34.34 21.59
N LYS A 733 -2.43 34.76 22.55
CA LYS A 733 -1.85 33.91 23.61
C LYS A 733 -2.89 33.36 24.60
N LYS A 734 -4.03 34.05 24.76
CA LYS A 734 -5.17 33.56 25.55
C LYS A 734 -6.03 32.57 24.74
N ALA A 735 -5.96 32.60 23.41
CA ALA A 735 -6.45 31.53 22.55
C ALA A 735 -5.44 30.35 22.50
N ASP A 736 -4.14 30.63 22.56
CA ASP A 736 -3.05 29.64 22.53
C ASP A 736 -2.69 29.02 23.89
N SER A 737 -3.25 29.41 25.04
CA SER A 737 -2.98 28.69 26.31
C SER A 737 -3.58 27.28 26.38
N LEU A 738 -4.04 26.74 25.26
CA LEU A 738 -4.40 25.34 25.03
C LEU A 738 -3.30 24.55 24.27
N LEU A 739 -2.21 25.20 23.84
CA LEU A 739 -1.04 24.59 23.23
C LEU A 739 0.22 25.42 23.57
N ASP A 740 1.17 24.88 24.32
CA ASP A 740 2.50 25.47 24.51
C ASP A 740 3.56 24.37 24.25
N PRO A 741 4.82 24.68 23.85
CA PRO A 741 5.43 26.01 23.76
C PRO A 741 6.11 26.37 22.42
N PRO A 742 6.59 27.62 22.29
CA PRO A 742 7.01 28.27 21.05
C PRO A 742 8.54 28.32 20.87
N ASP A 743 9.01 27.89 19.69
CA ASP A 743 10.41 28.07 19.24
C ASP A 743 10.51 28.52 17.76
N GLN A 744 9.45 29.13 17.21
CA GLN A 744 9.49 29.74 15.88
C GLN A 744 9.24 31.25 15.93
#